data_AF-A0A015JXK3-F1
#
_entry.id   AF-A0A015JXK3-F1
#
_cell.length_a   1.000
_cell.length_b   1.000
_cell.length_c   1.000
_cell.angle_alpha   90.00
_cell.angle_beta   90.00
_cell.angle_gamma   90.00
#
_symmetry.space_group_name_H-M   'P 1'
#
loop_
_entity.id
_entity.type
_entity.pdbx_description
1 polymer ?
#
loop_
_entity_poly.entity_id
_entity_poly.type
_entity_poly.pdbx_seq_one_letter_code
_entity_poly.pdbx_strand_id
1 'polypeptide(L)'
;MSKSYNQYNNQHNQDNRQGNSEFYDEEEADQWRHRQQLQKKDHEERPVPKRTPDEVWLIPPNVRPVDILGEKRFHVQRIEKLTNTHMIYNEDEAQIEIWGAREDIDQALKQWFALSETVLTKDLQERSKRKVKGWAKPEKALSEKQKRKIERREAREREDRDYRGFPPDRKPFNGHFVFPNSEIPISRIIGEKEETLHPVRAETKCYMWYEPSSNLIRIVGDTYDSVEEATMRVKHLYIKVVASRSVPNVTNKDNAIVYKGWVLHMIEPPNKPYKVRIANPAPWFNKPHDVFGLFKLLEPVLEGDKISVVGKNGGSRELNPNSNFDALHNIRVSNVKRIEDALIKAFGTIHLFDEEIKMRIRFGHVCLTDFPREPLWAIDRLNDKILSDSRLQSKFATCIANHFRQLDALFEILSDCDRQWDGSPFREYKILVIRRPPPMGRNARVEPWPCAFDVQFKEDGKIGLWNVTTHDKNILDINMSCLDNVYSWKLNIKTAKRLPNDKFNALGTFVYKLRLSQNNEHLVYSNTDEINVTSVCEKNRWKYWWGDHYVVEVTRYKFWDLKDKITSSPGVEVPLDKESAAVTYGVSFYRKSWEDNFAFNSNLNVGETPEWHPYDIMEETGGVNALLSEIRNFLEVLQDKLPLPVGNRQ
;
A
#
# COMPACT_ATOMS: atom_id res chain seq x y z
N MET A 1 29.86 -60.24 -10.79
CA MET A 1 31.10 -59.96 -10.03
C MET A 1 30.66 -59.25 -8.76
N SER A 2 30.20 -59.96 -7.70
CA SER A 2 31.00 -60.66 -6.67
C SER A 2 31.83 -59.63 -5.88
N LYS A 3 31.69 -59.33 -4.58
CA LYS A 3 31.33 -60.04 -3.32
C LYS A 3 30.98 -58.96 -2.24
N SER A 4 29.97 -59.13 -1.36
CA SER A 4 29.99 -59.71 0.02
C SER A 4 30.78 -58.87 1.05
N TYR A 5 30.17 -58.26 2.10
CA TYR A 5 29.66 -58.78 3.40
C TYR A 5 30.71 -58.94 4.54
N ASN A 6 30.27 -58.54 5.75
CA ASN A 6 30.78 -58.76 7.13
C ASN A 6 31.74 -57.71 7.75
N GLN A 7 31.38 -56.97 8.82
CA GLN A 7 31.09 -57.33 10.24
C GLN A 7 32.32 -57.87 11.02
N TYR A 8 32.80 -57.13 12.04
CA TYR A 8 32.78 -57.50 13.49
C TYR A 8 33.73 -56.61 14.34
N ASN A 9 33.13 -55.94 15.35
CA ASN A 9 33.50 -55.83 16.78
C ASN A 9 34.92 -56.20 17.28
N ASN A 10 35.52 -55.34 18.11
CA ASN A 10 35.58 -55.44 19.60
C ASN A 10 36.67 -54.45 20.11
N GLN A 11 36.37 -53.48 20.97
CA GLN A 11 36.14 -53.54 22.43
C GLN A 11 37.39 -53.76 23.30
N HIS A 12 37.44 -52.93 24.35
CA HIS A 12 38.14 -53.10 25.64
C HIS A 12 39.62 -52.69 25.69
N ASN A 13 40.11 -52.01 26.72
CA ASN A 13 39.55 -51.63 28.02
C ASN A 13 40.47 -50.58 28.67
N GLN A 14 39.93 -49.58 29.39
CA GLN A 14 39.98 -49.45 30.86
C GLN A 14 41.39 -49.20 31.42
N ASP A 15 41.63 -48.38 32.43
CA ASP A 15 40.75 -47.67 33.35
C ASP A 15 41.59 -46.79 34.27
N ASN A 16 40.86 -45.90 34.96
CA ASN A 16 41.00 -45.57 36.38
C ASN A 16 41.81 -44.33 36.85
N ARG A 17 40.98 -43.41 37.40
CA ARG A 17 41.03 -42.82 38.77
C ARG A 17 41.94 -41.60 38.92
N GLN A 18 41.56 -40.49 39.54
CA GLN A 18 40.51 -40.10 40.50
C GLN A 18 40.03 -38.67 40.10
N GLY A 19 38.77 -38.27 40.26
CA GLY A 19 38.22 -37.79 41.53
C GLY A 19 38.61 -36.34 41.80
N ASN A 20 37.72 -35.38 41.52
CA ASN A 20 37.49 -34.18 42.35
C ASN A 20 36.27 -33.39 41.86
N SER A 21 35.19 -33.55 42.61
CA SER A 21 34.07 -32.63 42.74
C SER A 21 34.40 -31.74 43.93
N GLU A 22 34.63 -30.46 43.70
CA GLU A 22 34.62 -29.41 44.73
C GLU A 22 34.42 -28.07 43.99
N PHE A 23 33.29 -27.40 44.19
CA PHE A 23 33.12 -26.35 45.20
C PHE A 23 34.14 -25.22 45.02
N TYR A 24 33.78 -24.20 44.25
CA TYR A 24 34.37 -22.86 44.33
C TYR A 24 33.29 -21.84 44.01
N ASP A 25 32.56 -21.41 45.04
CA ASP A 25 31.75 -20.18 45.03
C ASP A 25 31.63 -19.52 46.44
N GLU A 26 32.46 -19.91 47.43
CA GLU A 26 32.36 -19.36 48.79
C GLU A 26 33.60 -18.57 49.29
N GLU A 27 34.83 -18.83 48.81
CA GLU A 27 36.00 -18.05 49.27
C GLU A 27 36.10 -16.64 48.64
N GLU A 28 35.62 -16.45 47.41
CA GLU A 28 35.61 -15.12 46.77
C GLU A 28 34.49 -14.23 47.33
N ALA A 29 33.37 -14.85 47.74
CA ALA A 29 32.25 -14.18 48.40
C ALA A 29 32.59 -13.72 49.83
N ASP A 30 33.37 -14.52 50.58
CA ASP A 30 33.78 -14.15 51.94
C ASP A 30 34.87 -13.06 51.96
N GLN A 31 35.73 -13.00 50.95
CA GLN A 31 36.69 -11.90 50.78
C GLN A 31 36.02 -10.57 50.43
N TRP A 32 34.84 -10.59 49.81
CA TRP A 32 34.00 -9.39 49.60
C TRP A 32 33.27 -8.96 50.88
N ARG A 33 32.73 -9.90 51.68
CA ARG A 33 32.05 -9.61 52.96
C ARG A 33 32.99 -9.03 54.02
N HIS A 34 34.23 -9.52 54.10
CA HIS A 34 35.20 -9.02 55.08
C HIS A 34 35.78 -7.64 54.70
N ARG A 35 35.82 -7.31 53.40
CA ARG A 35 36.28 -5.99 52.92
C ARG A 35 35.22 -4.90 53.13
N GLN A 36 33.93 -5.24 53.17
CA GLN A 36 32.85 -4.31 53.53
C GLN A 36 32.69 -4.09 55.05
N GLN A 37 33.16 -5.01 55.90
CA GLN A 37 33.08 -4.84 57.37
C GLN A 37 34.17 -3.94 57.97
N LEU A 38 35.22 -3.58 57.22
CA LEU A 38 36.29 -2.68 57.69
C LEU A 38 36.09 -1.20 57.30
N GLN A 39 34.97 -0.84 56.66
CA GLN A 39 34.60 0.56 56.40
C GLN A 39 33.32 1.01 57.14
N LYS A 40 32.96 0.32 58.23
CA LYS A 40 32.11 0.90 59.28
C LYS A 40 32.99 1.53 60.36
N LYS A 41 33.35 2.80 60.17
CA LYS A 41 33.59 3.69 61.30
C LYS A 41 33.04 5.07 61.00
N ASP A 42 32.19 5.47 61.94
CA ASP A 42 31.78 6.83 62.28
C ASP A 42 30.95 7.56 61.22
N HIS A 43 29.61 7.51 61.37
CA HIS A 43 28.76 8.71 61.33
C HIS A 43 27.34 8.40 61.87
N GLU A 44 27.12 8.87 63.09
CA GLU A 44 25.89 9.26 63.79
C GLU A 44 24.52 8.70 63.32
N GLU A 45 23.95 7.87 64.19
CA GLU A 45 22.58 7.33 64.14
C GLU A 45 21.52 8.44 64.20
N ARG A 46 20.56 8.40 63.26
CA ARG A 46 19.18 8.87 63.47
C ARG A 46 18.25 7.65 63.41
N PRO A 47 17.16 7.61 64.18
CA PRO A 47 16.35 6.41 64.35
C PRO A 47 15.63 6.05 63.05
N VAL A 48 15.89 4.85 62.52
CA VAL A 48 15.17 4.27 61.38
C VAL A 48 13.82 3.71 61.88
N PRO A 49 12.67 4.07 61.30
CA PRO A 49 11.39 3.44 61.63
C PRO A 49 11.35 1.99 61.10
N LYS A 50 11.02 1.01 61.95
CA LYS A 50 10.86 -0.42 61.59
C LYS A 50 9.56 -0.74 60.81
N ARG A 51 9.13 0.11 59.87
CA ARG A 51 7.87 -0.06 59.12
C ARG A 51 8.14 0.02 57.61
N THR A 52 7.55 -0.87 56.81
CA THR A 52 7.60 -0.80 55.34
C THR A 52 7.09 0.57 54.85
N PRO A 53 7.69 1.17 53.81
CA PRO A 53 7.22 2.43 53.26
C PRO A 53 5.77 2.35 52.77
N ASP A 54 5.03 3.43 52.97
CA ASP A 54 3.65 3.54 52.48
C ASP A 54 3.65 3.80 50.96
N GLU A 55 4.71 4.42 50.42
CA GLU A 55 4.93 4.64 49.00
C GLU A 55 6.43 4.82 48.69
N VAL A 56 6.81 4.56 47.44
CA VAL A 56 8.20 4.69 46.97
C VAL A 56 8.26 5.53 45.71
N TRP A 57 9.22 6.46 45.64
CA TRP A 57 9.49 7.24 44.45
C TRP A 57 10.88 6.94 43.89
N LEU A 58 10.91 6.45 42.65
CA LEU A 58 12.14 6.04 41.97
C LEU A 58 12.86 7.25 41.36
N ILE A 59 14.16 7.36 41.61
CA ILE A 59 14.99 8.36 40.93
C ILE A 59 15.16 7.92 39.47
N PRO A 60 14.89 8.79 38.49
CA PRO A 60 15.09 8.44 37.09
C PRO A 60 16.54 7.99 36.81
N PRO A 61 16.75 6.87 36.07
CA PRO A 61 18.07 6.23 35.94
C PRO A 61 19.12 7.08 35.21
N ASN A 62 18.69 8.14 34.52
CA ASN A 62 19.54 9.06 33.78
C ASN A 62 19.93 10.32 34.58
N VAL A 63 19.56 10.40 35.86
CA VAL A 63 19.82 11.55 36.74
C VAL A 63 20.62 11.08 37.95
N ARG A 64 21.66 11.81 38.34
CA ARG A 64 22.43 11.44 39.53
C ARG A 64 21.58 11.77 40.77
N PRO A 65 21.56 10.89 41.80
CA PRO A 65 20.78 11.13 43.01
C PRO A 65 21.06 12.49 43.67
N VAL A 66 22.31 12.95 43.68
CA VAL A 66 22.68 14.27 44.23
C VAL A 66 21.97 15.44 43.54
N ASP A 67 21.71 15.34 42.22
CA ASP A 67 21.06 16.41 41.47
C ASP A 67 19.55 16.54 41.80
N ILE A 68 18.95 15.47 42.33
CA ILE A 68 17.54 15.40 42.74
C ILE A 68 17.39 15.62 44.25
N LEU A 69 18.26 15.03 45.06
CA LEU A 69 18.22 15.11 46.52
C LEU A 69 18.77 16.46 47.02
N GLY A 70 19.58 17.15 46.21
CA GLY A 70 20.27 18.38 46.58
C GLY A 70 21.47 18.14 47.51
N GLU A 71 22.34 19.14 47.65
CA GLU A 71 23.49 19.05 48.56
C GLU A 71 23.02 18.69 49.99
N LYS A 72 23.69 17.71 50.60
CA LYS A 72 23.34 17.15 51.91
C LYS A 72 21.88 16.68 52.03
N ARG A 73 21.27 16.27 50.91
CA ARG A 73 19.87 15.79 50.81
C ARG A 73 18.84 16.86 51.24
N PHE A 74 19.16 18.14 50.99
CA PHE A 74 18.29 19.27 51.34
C PHE A 74 16.87 19.14 50.81
N HIS A 75 16.67 18.61 49.58
CA HIS A 75 15.34 18.49 49.00
C HIS A 75 14.48 17.45 49.72
N VAL A 76 15.08 16.37 50.25
CA VAL A 76 14.37 15.41 51.09
C VAL A 76 13.85 16.11 52.33
N GLN A 77 14.73 16.77 53.09
CA GLN A 77 14.35 17.47 54.32
C GLN A 77 13.35 18.61 54.07
N ARG A 78 13.44 19.28 52.92
CA ARG A 78 12.53 20.36 52.54
C ARG A 78 11.15 19.82 52.22
N ILE A 79 11.05 18.80 51.38
CA ILE A 79 9.75 18.22 50.98
C ILE A 79 9.12 17.54 52.19
N GLU A 80 9.89 16.78 52.97
CA GLU A 80 9.48 16.17 54.24
C GLU A 80 8.80 17.19 55.18
N LYS A 81 9.41 18.36 55.39
CA LYS A 81 8.84 19.45 56.21
C LYS A 81 7.61 20.11 55.59
N LEU A 82 7.53 20.20 54.27
CA LEU A 82 6.42 20.88 53.57
C LEU A 82 5.18 20.00 53.47
N THR A 83 5.36 18.68 53.40
CA THR A 83 4.27 17.72 53.22
C THR A 83 3.97 16.92 54.47
N ASN A 84 4.62 17.21 55.60
CA ASN A 84 4.44 16.51 56.88
C ASN A 84 4.56 14.97 56.78
N THR A 85 5.25 14.49 55.75
CA THR A 85 5.62 13.08 55.55
C THR A 85 6.97 12.81 56.22
N HIS A 86 7.31 11.56 56.47
CA HIS A 86 8.68 11.14 56.77
C HIS A 86 9.31 10.54 55.50
N MET A 87 10.58 10.83 55.21
CA MET A 87 11.23 10.35 53.99
C MET A 87 12.68 9.92 54.22
N ILE A 88 13.07 8.82 53.60
CA ILE A 88 14.45 8.30 53.63
C ILE A 88 14.89 7.96 52.21
N TYR A 89 16.09 8.36 51.84
CA TYR A 89 16.71 7.94 50.59
C TYR A 89 17.46 6.63 50.78
N ASN A 90 17.07 5.61 50.02
CA ASN A 90 17.72 4.31 49.95
C ASN A 90 18.74 4.33 48.79
N GLU A 91 20.03 4.29 49.16
CA GLU A 91 21.14 4.37 48.20
C GLU A 91 21.29 3.11 47.35
N ASP A 92 20.99 1.93 47.92
CA ASP A 92 21.17 0.65 47.24
C ASP A 92 20.13 0.44 46.13
N GLU A 93 18.91 0.94 46.33
CA GLU A 93 17.79 0.82 45.38
C GLU A 93 17.52 2.12 44.58
N ALA A 94 18.30 3.18 44.82
CA ALA A 94 18.15 4.49 44.18
C ALA A 94 16.72 5.05 44.24
N GLN A 95 16.07 4.93 45.40
CA GLN A 95 14.67 5.30 45.62
C GLN A 95 14.47 6.12 46.89
N ILE A 96 13.41 6.91 46.93
CA ILE A 96 12.98 7.67 48.11
C ILE A 96 11.77 6.95 48.70
N GLU A 97 11.94 6.45 49.91
CA GLU A 97 10.91 5.79 50.69
C GLU A 97 10.14 6.84 51.49
N ILE A 98 8.81 6.79 51.44
CA ILE A 98 7.92 7.82 51.98
C ILE A 98 6.90 7.18 52.92
N TRP A 99 6.71 7.78 54.10
CA TRP A 99 5.69 7.42 55.08
C TRP A 99 4.84 8.64 55.43
N GLY A 100 3.52 8.47 55.55
CA GLY A 100 2.62 9.60 55.86
C GLY A 100 1.15 9.32 55.53
N ALA A 101 0.28 10.31 55.77
CA ALA A 101 -1.11 10.25 55.33
C ALA A 101 -1.19 10.28 53.80
N ARG A 102 -2.23 9.69 53.20
CA ARG A 102 -2.31 9.53 51.74
C ARG A 102 -2.31 10.88 51.01
N GLU A 103 -3.01 11.88 51.57
CA GLU A 103 -3.06 13.23 51.00
C GLU A 103 -1.69 13.94 51.02
N ASP A 104 -0.90 13.68 52.07
CA ASP A 104 0.44 14.22 52.28
C ASP A 104 1.46 13.55 51.33
N ILE A 105 1.34 12.23 51.13
CA ILE A 105 2.13 11.46 50.16
C ILE A 105 1.87 11.93 48.73
N ASP A 106 0.61 12.16 48.35
CA ASP A 106 0.28 12.64 47.00
C ASP A 106 0.86 14.03 46.73
N GLN A 107 0.91 14.90 47.75
CA GLN A 107 1.58 16.20 47.65
C GLN A 107 3.10 16.04 47.54
N ALA A 108 3.69 15.13 48.30
CA ALA A 108 5.11 14.80 48.22
C ALA A 108 5.51 14.31 46.83
N LEU A 109 4.77 13.36 46.26
CA LEU A 109 5.01 12.84 44.92
C LEU A 109 4.91 13.92 43.85
N LYS A 110 3.92 14.82 43.93
CA LYS A 110 3.81 15.96 43.02
C LYS A 110 5.03 16.87 43.07
N GLN A 111 5.57 17.12 44.27
CA GLN A 111 6.80 17.91 44.41
C GLN A 111 8.03 17.19 43.85
N TRP A 112 8.14 15.87 44.04
CA TRP A 112 9.24 15.09 43.48
C TRP A 112 9.18 15.01 41.95
N PHE A 113 8.00 14.81 41.36
CA PHE A 113 7.83 14.86 39.90
C PHE A 113 8.19 16.23 39.33
N ALA A 114 7.70 17.31 39.92
CA ALA A 114 8.03 18.68 39.47
C ALA A 114 9.53 18.98 39.59
N LEU A 115 10.18 18.50 40.65
CA LEU A 115 11.62 18.65 40.84
C LEU A 115 12.41 17.85 39.80
N SER A 116 12.00 16.60 39.53
CA SER A 116 12.60 15.77 38.49
C SER A 116 12.47 16.37 37.10
N GLU A 117 11.30 16.94 36.78
CA GLU A 117 11.05 17.59 35.50
C GLU A 117 11.92 18.84 35.34
N THR A 118 12.09 19.61 36.42
CA THR A 118 12.98 20.79 36.46
C THR A 118 14.45 20.41 36.27
N VAL A 119 14.91 19.32 36.90
CA VAL A 119 16.28 18.84 36.75
C VAL A 119 16.52 18.29 35.34
N LEU A 120 15.58 17.54 34.79
CA LEU A 120 15.66 17.02 33.41
C LEU A 120 15.61 18.15 32.36
N THR A 121 14.78 19.18 32.55
CA THR A 121 14.75 20.34 31.66
C THR A 121 16.00 21.20 31.80
N LYS A 122 16.54 21.39 33.02
CA LYS A 122 17.84 22.04 33.22
C LYS A 122 18.97 21.24 32.58
N ASP A 123 19.00 19.92 32.69
CA ASP A 123 20.02 19.09 32.04
C ASP A 123 19.88 19.11 30.51
N LEU A 124 18.65 19.17 29.96
CA LEU A 124 18.41 19.40 28.53
C LEU A 124 18.88 20.79 28.06
N GLN A 125 18.63 21.84 28.87
CA GLN A 125 19.08 23.20 28.59
C GLN A 125 20.60 23.38 28.81
N GLU A 126 21.20 22.66 29.75
CA GLU A 126 22.64 22.64 29.93
C GLU A 126 23.32 21.80 28.84
N ARG A 127 22.72 20.69 28.39
CA ARG A 127 23.16 19.96 27.20
C ARG A 127 23.06 20.81 25.93
N SER A 128 22.08 21.71 25.84
CA SER A 128 21.99 22.66 24.72
C SER A 128 23.01 23.81 24.84
N LYS A 129 23.32 24.28 26.06
CA LYS A 129 24.35 25.30 26.33
C LYS A 129 25.79 24.76 26.24
N ARG A 130 26.05 23.53 26.69
CA ARG A 130 27.34 22.82 26.60
C ARG A 130 27.71 22.40 25.17
N LYS A 131 26.81 22.58 24.18
CA LYS A 131 27.16 22.52 22.76
C LYS A 131 27.98 23.73 22.27
N VAL A 132 28.27 24.71 23.12
CA VAL A 132 29.09 25.87 22.76
C VAL A 132 30.23 26.05 23.78
N LYS A 133 31.43 25.61 23.38
CA LYS A 133 32.79 25.81 23.93
C LYS A 133 33.45 24.60 24.63
N GLY A 134 34.30 23.94 23.83
CA GLY A 134 35.47 23.13 24.22
C GLY A 134 35.16 21.77 24.86
N TRP A 135 35.39 20.61 24.26
CA TRP A 135 36.17 20.19 23.11
C TRP A 135 35.23 19.60 22.05
N ALA A 136 35.40 19.99 20.80
CA ALA A 136 34.73 19.31 19.70
C ALA A 136 35.21 17.85 19.66
N LYS A 137 34.36 16.89 20.08
CA LYS A 137 34.32 15.63 19.32
C LYS A 137 34.22 16.10 17.87
N PRO A 138 35.18 15.79 16.99
CA PRO A 138 35.06 16.21 15.60
C PRO A 138 33.67 15.77 15.18
N GLU A 139 32.86 16.71 14.68
CA GLU A 139 31.67 16.35 13.91
C GLU A 139 32.13 15.19 13.06
N LYS A 140 31.56 13.99 13.26
CA LYS A 140 31.98 12.79 12.55
C LYS A 140 32.08 13.25 11.11
N ALA A 141 33.32 13.44 10.63
CA ALA A 141 33.51 14.21 9.42
C ALA A 141 32.63 13.49 8.43
N LEU A 142 31.63 14.19 7.87
CA LEU A 142 30.81 13.64 6.82
C LEU A 142 31.79 12.88 5.96
N SER A 143 31.62 11.56 5.86
CA SER A 143 32.60 10.72 5.17
C SER A 143 32.90 11.40 3.84
N GLU A 144 34.12 11.34 3.32
CA GLU A 144 34.45 11.94 2.03
C GLU A 144 33.35 11.67 0.97
N LYS A 145 32.74 10.49 1.04
CA LYS A 145 31.57 10.07 0.26
C LYS A 145 30.28 10.86 0.54
N GLN A 146 29.98 11.21 1.78
CA GLN A 146 28.83 12.04 2.17
C GLN A 146 29.06 13.53 1.89
N LYS A 147 30.27 14.08 2.12
CA LYS A 147 30.59 15.47 1.72
C LYS A 147 30.51 15.64 0.22
N ARG A 148 31.15 14.75 -0.56
CA ARG A 148 31.03 14.75 -2.03
C ARG A 148 29.59 14.59 -2.49
N LYS A 149 28.74 13.85 -1.77
CA LYS A 149 27.32 13.69 -2.12
C LYS A 149 26.51 14.96 -1.84
N ILE A 150 26.79 15.66 -0.75
CA ILE A 150 26.16 16.94 -0.40
C ILE A 150 26.65 18.03 -1.35
N GLU A 151 27.95 18.13 -1.60
CA GLU A 151 28.54 19.08 -2.54
C GLU A 151 28.04 18.87 -3.98
N ARG A 152 27.91 17.60 -4.44
CA ARG A 152 27.26 17.27 -5.72
C ARG A 152 25.76 17.56 -5.74
N ARG A 153 25.10 17.62 -4.58
CA ARG A 153 23.68 18.00 -4.49
C ARG A 153 23.54 19.52 -4.51
N GLU A 154 24.36 20.23 -3.74
CA GLU A 154 24.39 21.69 -3.71
C GLU A 154 24.86 22.29 -5.03
N ALA A 155 25.81 21.66 -5.73
CA ALA A 155 26.22 22.06 -7.07
C ALA A 155 25.09 21.87 -8.09
N ARG A 156 24.37 20.73 -8.03
CA ARG A 156 23.16 20.51 -8.85
C ARG A 156 22.07 21.53 -8.53
N GLU A 157 21.77 21.75 -7.26
CA GLU A 157 20.79 22.76 -6.82
C GLU A 157 21.18 24.19 -7.17
N ARG A 158 22.47 24.46 -7.43
CA ARG A 158 22.96 25.74 -7.92
C ARG A 158 22.74 25.85 -9.44
N GLU A 159 23.15 24.84 -10.20
CA GLU A 159 22.89 24.75 -11.65
C GLU A 159 21.37 24.81 -11.95
N ASP A 160 20.54 24.13 -11.14
CA ASP A 160 19.07 24.15 -11.23
C ASP A 160 18.45 25.53 -10.89
N ARG A 161 19.18 26.40 -10.18
CA ARG A 161 18.74 27.76 -9.88
C ARG A 161 19.09 28.75 -10.98
N ASP A 162 20.14 28.49 -11.75
CA ASP A 162 20.65 29.41 -12.77
C ASP A 162 19.67 29.60 -13.95
N TYR A 163 18.79 28.63 -14.19
CA TYR A 163 17.77 28.68 -15.24
C TYR A 163 16.39 29.14 -14.74
N ARG A 164 16.28 29.65 -13.50
CA ARG A 164 15.04 30.20 -12.97
C ARG A 164 14.91 31.68 -13.33
N GLY A 165 13.75 32.06 -13.85
CA GLY A 165 13.45 33.45 -14.22
C GLY A 165 13.82 33.77 -15.67
N PHE A 166 14.15 35.04 -15.91
CA PHE A 166 14.45 35.54 -17.25
C PHE A 166 15.91 35.29 -17.62
N PRO A 167 16.21 35.07 -18.91
CA PRO A 167 17.58 34.89 -19.36
C PRO A 167 18.39 36.18 -19.11
N PRO A 168 19.64 36.08 -18.62
CA PRO A 168 20.49 37.25 -18.40
C PRO A 168 20.87 37.93 -19.72
N ASP A 169 21.06 37.14 -20.77
CA ASP A 169 21.43 37.59 -22.12
C ASP A 169 20.40 37.14 -23.15
N ARG A 170 20.37 37.80 -24.32
CA ARG A 170 19.55 37.32 -25.45
C ARG A 170 20.03 35.94 -25.90
N LYS A 171 19.12 34.98 -25.89
CA LYS A 171 19.36 33.61 -26.36
C LYS A 171 19.05 33.50 -27.86
N PRO A 172 19.80 32.68 -28.61
CA PRO A 172 19.68 32.57 -30.07
C PRO A 172 18.39 31.85 -30.52
N PHE A 173 17.91 30.86 -29.76
CA PHE A 173 16.74 30.06 -30.13
C PHE A 173 15.54 30.38 -29.25
N ASN A 174 14.35 30.38 -29.87
CA ASN A 174 13.09 30.73 -29.24
C ASN A 174 12.00 29.72 -29.64
N GLY A 175 11.31 29.18 -28.64
CA GLY A 175 10.12 28.35 -28.76
C GLY A 175 8.93 29.04 -28.09
N HIS A 176 7.73 28.73 -28.57
CA HIS A 176 6.50 29.22 -27.98
C HIS A 176 5.44 28.11 -28.01
N PHE A 177 4.73 27.95 -26.89
CA PHE A 177 3.55 27.11 -26.83
C PHE A 177 2.36 27.97 -26.43
N VAL A 178 1.43 28.15 -27.37
CA VAL A 178 0.19 28.89 -27.13
C VAL A 178 -0.85 27.92 -26.56
N PHE A 179 -1.40 28.23 -25.39
CA PHE A 179 -2.41 27.39 -24.79
C PHE A 179 -3.74 27.51 -25.55
N PRO A 180 -4.30 26.39 -26.05
CA PRO A 180 -5.56 26.43 -26.81
C PRO A 180 -6.78 26.84 -25.99
N ASN A 181 -6.73 26.66 -24.67
CA ASN A 181 -7.87 26.91 -23.78
C ASN A 181 -7.43 27.69 -22.53
N SER A 182 -8.02 28.87 -22.33
CA SER A 182 -7.79 29.74 -21.16
C SER A 182 -8.67 29.41 -19.94
N GLU A 183 -9.65 28.50 -20.08
CA GLU A 183 -10.51 28.05 -18.97
C GLU A 183 -9.75 27.16 -17.97
N ILE A 184 -8.62 26.57 -18.38
CA ILE A 184 -7.78 25.78 -17.50
C ILE A 184 -6.86 26.75 -16.75
N PRO A 185 -6.95 26.87 -15.42
CA PRO A 185 -6.04 27.73 -14.67
C PRO A 185 -4.60 27.28 -14.93
N ILE A 186 -3.73 28.24 -15.28
CA ILE A 186 -2.33 27.94 -15.62
C ILE A 186 -1.60 27.22 -14.48
N SER A 187 -1.96 27.53 -13.24
CA SER A 187 -1.42 26.87 -12.04
C SER A 187 -1.67 25.36 -12.01
N ARG A 188 -2.72 24.85 -12.69
CA ARG A 188 -2.95 23.40 -12.81
C ARG A 188 -2.00 22.72 -13.81
N ILE A 189 -1.38 23.50 -14.70
CA ILE A 189 -0.47 23.00 -15.73
C ILE A 189 0.97 23.15 -15.26
N ILE A 190 1.35 24.33 -14.77
CA ILE A 190 2.74 24.64 -14.43
C ILE A 190 3.01 24.68 -12.91
N GLY A 191 1.98 24.60 -12.08
CA GLY A 191 2.09 24.77 -10.63
C GLY A 191 1.87 26.22 -10.16
N GLU A 192 1.63 26.43 -8.87
CA GLU A 192 1.32 27.75 -8.30
C GLU A 192 2.48 28.75 -8.39
N LYS A 193 3.71 28.25 -8.42
CA LYS A 193 4.97 29.01 -8.53
C LYS A 193 5.84 28.46 -9.65
N GLU A 194 5.19 27.95 -10.71
CA GLU A 194 5.85 27.34 -11.85
C GLU A 194 6.75 26.15 -11.45
N GLU A 195 6.44 25.49 -10.34
CA GLU A 195 7.28 24.43 -9.78
C GLU A 195 7.41 23.22 -10.70
N THR A 196 6.40 22.99 -11.55
CA THR A 196 6.39 21.91 -12.55
C THR A 196 7.38 22.21 -13.68
N LEU A 197 7.71 23.48 -13.93
CA LEU A 197 8.68 23.86 -14.95
C LEU A 197 10.14 23.79 -14.46
N HIS A 198 10.40 23.76 -13.14
CA HIS A 198 11.78 23.74 -12.63
C HIS A 198 12.61 22.53 -13.13
N PRO A 199 12.10 21.28 -13.09
CA PRO A 199 12.85 20.14 -13.62
C PRO A 199 13.11 20.28 -15.12
N VAL A 200 12.11 20.75 -15.87
CA VAL A 200 12.23 20.99 -17.32
C VAL A 200 13.33 22.01 -17.62
N ARG A 201 13.36 23.13 -16.89
CA ARG A 201 14.41 24.17 -17.01
C ARG A 201 15.81 23.59 -16.76
N ALA A 202 15.96 22.84 -15.67
CA ALA A 202 17.24 22.27 -15.26
C ALA A 202 17.77 21.24 -16.29
N GLU A 203 16.90 20.35 -16.76
CA GLU A 203 17.30 19.27 -17.67
C GLU A 203 17.55 19.77 -19.09
N THR A 204 16.69 20.65 -19.61
CA THR A 204 16.82 21.19 -20.98
C THR A 204 17.78 22.38 -21.08
N LYS A 205 18.18 22.97 -19.94
CA LYS A 205 19.01 24.19 -19.86
C LYS A 205 18.37 25.38 -20.59
N CYS A 206 17.04 25.48 -20.50
CA CYS A 206 16.24 26.52 -21.13
C CYS A 206 15.60 27.44 -20.08
N TYR A 207 15.48 28.72 -20.42
CA TYR A 207 14.67 29.68 -19.67
C TYR A 207 13.25 29.61 -20.20
N MET A 208 12.27 29.56 -19.30
CA MET A 208 10.86 29.53 -19.67
C MET A 208 10.01 30.30 -18.67
N TRP A 209 8.99 31.00 -19.14
CA TRP A 209 8.03 31.73 -18.30
C TRP A 209 6.69 31.84 -19.00
N TYR A 210 5.63 31.96 -18.22
CA TYR A 210 4.28 32.18 -18.73
C TYR A 210 4.04 33.66 -19.01
N GLU A 211 3.45 33.97 -20.17
CA GLU A 211 3.08 35.33 -20.58
C GLU A 211 1.54 35.47 -20.62
N PRO A 212 0.91 36.06 -19.58
CA PRO A 212 -0.54 36.08 -19.44
C PRO A 212 -1.28 36.85 -20.55
N SER A 213 -0.67 37.89 -21.12
CA SER A 213 -1.27 38.73 -22.18
C SER A 213 -1.53 37.94 -23.47
N SER A 214 -0.69 36.95 -23.76
CA SER A 214 -0.75 36.16 -24.99
C SER A 214 -1.15 34.69 -24.74
N ASN A 215 -1.43 34.32 -23.48
CA ASN A 215 -1.76 32.96 -23.05
C ASN A 215 -0.78 31.91 -23.60
N LEU A 216 0.53 32.18 -23.49
CA LEU A 216 1.58 31.31 -24.02
C LEU A 216 2.73 31.13 -23.01
N ILE A 217 3.48 30.05 -23.17
CA ILE A 217 4.79 29.89 -22.54
C ILE A 217 5.85 30.21 -23.58
N ARG A 218 6.75 31.13 -23.21
CA ARG A 218 7.94 31.43 -23.99
C ARG A 218 9.10 30.60 -23.47
N ILE A 219 9.87 30.04 -24.38
CA ILE A 219 10.99 29.15 -24.09
C ILE A 219 12.18 29.65 -24.89
N VAL A 220 13.32 29.84 -24.25
CA VAL A 220 14.53 30.33 -24.91
C VAL A 220 15.76 29.60 -24.41
N GLY A 221 16.71 29.32 -25.30
CA GLY A 221 17.86 28.48 -25.01
C GLY A 221 19.01 28.67 -26.00
N ASP A 222 20.15 28.05 -25.68
CA ASP A 222 21.39 28.18 -26.46
C ASP A 222 21.43 27.25 -27.68
N THR A 223 20.65 26.17 -27.68
CA THR A 223 20.56 25.19 -28.78
C THR A 223 19.12 25.00 -29.24
N TYR A 224 18.94 24.65 -30.52
CA TYR A 224 17.62 24.35 -31.09
C TYR A 224 16.98 23.14 -30.41
N ASP A 225 17.72 22.03 -30.31
CA ASP A 225 17.23 20.76 -29.76
C ASP A 225 16.72 20.90 -28.32
N SER A 226 17.43 21.66 -27.47
CA SER A 226 17.00 21.93 -26.09
C SER A 226 15.68 22.72 -26.04
N VAL A 227 15.51 23.69 -26.94
CA VAL A 227 14.29 24.50 -27.02
C VAL A 227 13.12 23.69 -27.57
N GLU A 228 13.35 22.85 -28.57
CA GLU A 228 12.35 21.94 -29.13
C GLU A 228 11.87 20.93 -28.08
N GLU A 229 12.80 20.26 -27.40
CA GLU A 229 12.50 19.30 -26.33
C GLU A 229 11.72 19.96 -25.18
N ALA A 230 12.17 21.14 -24.71
CA ALA A 230 11.45 21.90 -23.69
C ALA A 230 10.03 22.29 -24.15
N THR A 231 9.87 22.67 -25.42
CA THR A 231 8.57 23.02 -26.01
C THR A 231 7.64 21.82 -26.04
N MET A 232 8.14 20.65 -26.43
CA MET A 232 7.40 19.40 -26.44
C MET A 232 6.98 18.98 -25.02
N ARG A 233 7.87 19.09 -24.03
CA ARG A 233 7.53 18.81 -22.62
C ARG A 233 6.42 19.69 -22.09
N VAL A 234 6.47 21.00 -22.38
CA VAL A 234 5.40 21.94 -22.00
C VAL A 234 4.07 21.58 -22.67
N LYS A 235 4.10 21.23 -23.95
CA LYS A 235 2.92 20.73 -24.68
C LYS A 235 2.35 19.48 -24.02
N HIS A 236 3.19 18.51 -23.65
CA HIS A 236 2.75 17.29 -22.97
C HIS A 236 2.14 17.57 -21.60
N LEU A 237 2.68 18.52 -20.82
CA LEU A 237 2.06 18.95 -19.56
C LEU A 237 0.64 19.45 -19.76
N TYR A 238 0.40 20.26 -20.79
CA TYR A 238 -0.96 20.70 -21.13
C TYR A 238 -1.87 19.51 -21.49
N ILE A 239 -1.42 18.65 -22.41
CA ILE A 239 -2.24 17.52 -22.88
C ILE A 239 -2.53 16.56 -21.72
N LYS A 240 -1.58 16.33 -20.81
CA LYS A 240 -1.76 15.51 -19.60
C LYS A 240 -2.89 16.04 -18.71
N VAL A 241 -2.97 17.35 -18.51
CA VAL A 241 -4.06 17.97 -17.73
C VAL A 241 -5.41 17.82 -18.44
N VAL A 242 -5.46 18.03 -19.75
CA VAL A 242 -6.67 17.83 -20.55
C VAL A 242 -7.13 16.37 -20.52
N ALA A 243 -6.20 15.43 -20.73
CA ALA A 243 -6.45 14.00 -20.70
C ALA A 243 -6.97 13.55 -19.32
N SER A 244 -6.34 14.02 -18.24
CA SER A 244 -6.78 13.73 -16.86
C SER A 244 -8.20 14.22 -16.58
N ARG A 245 -8.61 15.38 -17.12
CA ARG A 245 -9.97 15.91 -16.99
C ARG A 245 -11.01 15.10 -17.77
N SER A 246 -10.60 14.39 -18.81
CA SER A 246 -11.49 13.55 -19.61
C SER A 246 -11.89 12.23 -18.90
N VAL A 247 -11.11 11.83 -17.88
CA VAL A 247 -11.37 10.62 -17.09
C VAL A 247 -12.56 10.88 -16.15
N PRO A 248 -13.64 10.08 -16.25
CA PRO A 248 -14.80 10.24 -15.40
C PRO A 248 -14.44 10.10 -13.92
N ASN A 249 -14.90 11.07 -13.12
CA ASN A 249 -14.72 11.09 -11.68
C ASN A 249 -16.04 11.47 -10.98
N VAL A 250 -16.13 11.13 -9.71
CA VAL A 250 -17.26 11.44 -8.84
C VAL A 250 -16.72 11.99 -7.53
N THR A 251 -17.31 13.09 -7.07
CA THR A 251 -17.03 13.64 -5.75
C THR A 251 -17.82 12.85 -4.71
N ASN A 252 -17.13 12.27 -3.72
CA ASN A 252 -17.79 11.57 -2.62
C ASN A 252 -18.33 12.58 -1.59
N LYS A 253 -19.09 12.09 -0.60
CA LYS A 253 -19.68 12.89 0.51
C LYS A 253 -18.65 13.73 1.27
N ASP A 254 -17.40 13.29 1.30
CA ASP A 254 -16.29 13.98 1.96
C ASP A 254 -15.55 14.95 1.01
N ASN A 255 -16.18 15.39 -0.09
CA ASN A 255 -15.57 16.20 -1.16
C ASN A 255 -14.31 15.61 -1.84
N ALA A 256 -13.92 14.39 -1.51
CA ALA A 256 -12.84 13.68 -2.16
C ALA A 256 -13.23 13.24 -3.58
N ILE A 257 -12.36 13.52 -4.55
CA ILE A 257 -12.54 13.11 -5.95
C ILE A 257 -12.14 11.64 -6.09
N VAL A 258 -13.08 10.81 -6.54
CA VAL A 258 -12.86 9.40 -6.86
C VAL A 258 -12.97 9.20 -8.37
N TYR A 259 -11.87 8.76 -8.99
CA TYR A 259 -11.86 8.46 -10.42
C TYR A 259 -12.54 7.11 -10.68
N LYS A 260 -13.73 7.14 -11.27
CA LYS A 260 -14.45 5.92 -11.69
C LYS A 260 -13.91 5.37 -13.00
N GLY A 261 -13.31 6.22 -13.84
CA GLY A 261 -12.86 5.84 -15.17
C GLY A 261 -14.03 5.60 -16.13
N TRP A 262 -13.71 5.24 -17.38
CA TRP A 262 -14.72 4.77 -18.32
C TRP A 262 -15.11 3.34 -17.94
N VAL A 263 -16.39 3.11 -17.68
CA VAL A 263 -16.91 1.78 -17.34
C VAL A 263 -17.81 1.32 -18.47
N LEU A 264 -17.49 0.19 -19.07
CA LEU A 264 -18.28 -0.45 -20.10
C LEU A 264 -18.84 -1.76 -19.56
N HIS A 265 -20.16 -1.92 -19.70
CA HIS A 265 -20.83 -3.19 -19.44
C HIS A 265 -21.19 -3.81 -20.79
N MET A 266 -20.81 -5.07 -20.95
CA MET A 266 -21.01 -5.82 -22.18
C MET A 266 -21.46 -7.23 -21.83
N ILE A 267 -22.09 -7.86 -22.80
CA ILE A 267 -22.50 -9.26 -22.73
C ILE A 267 -21.82 -10.00 -23.87
N GLU A 268 -21.19 -11.14 -23.58
CA GLU A 268 -20.75 -12.05 -24.60
C GLU A 268 -21.98 -12.82 -25.05
N PRO A 269 -22.44 -12.62 -26.31
CA PRO A 269 -23.62 -13.29 -26.78
C PRO A 269 -23.41 -14.79 -26.74
N PRO A 270 -24.37 -15.53 -26.18
CA PRO A 270 -24.28 -16.96 -26.12
C PRO A 270 -24.35 -17.63 -27.50
N ASN A 271 -23.89 -18.88 -27.57
CA ASN A 271 -23.90 -19.75 -28.76
C ASN A 271 -25.30 -20.28 -29.08
N LYS A 272 -26.12 -20.46 -28.05
CA LYS A 272 -27.56 -20.72 -28.18
C LYS A 272 -28.33 -19.45 -27.85
N PRO A 273 -29.56 -19.29 -28.34
CA PRO A 273 -30.32 -18.12 -27.97
C PRO A 273 -31.00 -18.28 -26.60
N TYR A 274 -30.75 -17.31 -25.72
CA TYR A 274 -31.32 -17.29 -24.37
C TYR A 274 -32.12 -16.00 -24.16
N LYS A 275 -33.03 -16.05 -23.20
CA LYS A 275 -33.42 -14.84 -22.47
C LYS A 275 -32.52 -14.69 -21.27
N VAL A 276 -32.34 -13.46 -20.80
CA VAL A 276 -31.49 -13.16 -19.64
C VAL A 276 -32.39 -12.71 -18.51
N ARG A 277 -32.26 -13.34 -17.34
CA ARG A 277 -32.90 -12.86 -16.12
C ARG A 277 -31.90 -12.21 -15.19
N ILE A 278 -32.37 -11.24 -14.41
CA ILE A 278 -31.59 -10.60 -13.35
C ILE A 278 -31.94 -11.31 -12.04
N ALA A 279 -31.07 -12.23 -11.62
CA ALA A 279 -31.34 -13.16 -10.52
C ALA A 279 -30.57 -12.81 -9.25
N ASN A 280 -31.09 -13.26 -8.11
CA ASN A 280 -30.29 -13.29 -6.88
C ASN A 280 -29.06 -14.18 -7.10
N PRO A 281 -27.90 -13.84 -6.51
CA PRO A 281 -26.76 -14.74 -6.52
C PRO A 281 -27.17 -16.09 -5.96
N ALA A 282 -26.72 -17.15 -6.63
CA ALA A 282 -26.98 -18.51 -6.18
C ALA A 282 -26.32 -18.78 -4.81
N PRO A 283 -26.77 -19.81 -4.06
CA PRO A 283 -26.21 -20.12 -2.72
C PRO A 283 -24.70 -20.38 -2.72
N TRP A 284 -24.15 -20.84 -3.85
CA TRP A 284 -22.73 -21.09 -4.03
C TRP A 284 -21.88 -19.85 -4.31
N PHE A 285 -22.54 -18.71 -4.57
CA PHE A 285 -21.85 -17.48 -4.91
C PHE A 285 -21.07 -16.94 -3.71
N ASN A 286 -19.74 -16.93 -3.83
CA ASN A 286 -18.88 -16.33 -2.82
C ASN A 286 -18.96 -14.80 -2.91
N LYS A 287 -19.63 -14.19 -1.92
CA LYS A 287 -19.75 -12.74 -1.85
C LYS A 287 -18.36 -12.09 -1.69
N PRO A 288 -17.99 -11.11 -2.54
CA PRO A 288 -16.74 -10.38 -2.35
C PRO A 288 -16.75 -9.57 -1.06
N HIS A 289 -15.60 -9.43 -0.43
CA HIS A 289 -15.42 -8.65 0.80
C HIS A 289 -15.68 -7.15 0.61
N ASP A 290 -15.62 -6.65 -0.64
CA ASP A 290 -15.80 -5.25 -1.02
C ASP A 290 -17.18 -4.93 -1.61
N VAL A 291 -18.06 -5.93 -1.71
CA VAL A 291 -19.44 -5.79 -2.22
C VAL A 291 -20.44 -5.88 -1.08
N PHE A 292 -20.72 -4.74 -0.45
CA PHE A 292 -21.82 -4.60 0.50
C PHE A 292 -23.13 -4.25 -0.22
N GLY A 293 -24.24 -4.75 0.31
CA GLY A 293 -25.60 -4.43 -0.17
C GLY A 293 -26.23 -5.50 -1.05
N LEU A 294 -27.37 -5.14 -1.66
CA LEU A 294 -28.08 -5.99 -2.60
C LEU A 294 -27.42 -5.92 -3.98
N PHE A 295 -27.19 -7.08 -4.59
CA PHE A 295 -26.70 -7.17 -5.94
C PHE A 295 -27.32 -8.38 -6.64
N LYS A 296 -27.26 -8.37 -7.96
CA LYS A 296 -27.83 -9.40 -8.84
C LYS A 296 -26.81 -9.85 -9.87
N LEU A 297 -27.04 -11.05 -10.41
CA LEU A 297 -26.28 -11.62 -11.51
C LEU A 297 -27.15 -11.71 -12.75
N LEU A 298 -26.52 -11.68 -13.92
CA LEU A 298 -27.15 -12.04 -15.17
C LEU A 298 -27.12 -13.56 -15.29
N GLU A 299 -28.28 -14.16 -15.53
CA GLU A 299 -28.42 -15.60 -15.67
C GLU A 299 -29.13 -15.93 -17.00
N PRO A 300 -28.59 -16.86 -17.80
CA PRO A 300 -29.29 -17.36 -18.97
C PRO A 300 -30.55 -18.15 -18.57
N VAL A 301 -31.61 -18.02 -19.35
CA VAL A 301 -32.85 -18.80 -19.21
C VAL A 301 -33.08 -19.56 -20.50
N LEU A 302 -33.10 -20.89 -20.40
CA LEU A 302 -33.28 -21.80 -21.53
C LEU A 302 -34.76 -21.98 -21.88
N GLU A 303 -34.99 -22.41 -23.11
CA GLU A 303 -36.31 -22.82 -23.59
C GLU A 303 -36.79 -24.05 -22.81
N GLY A 304 -37.98 -23.97 -22.19
CA GLY A 304 -38.54 -25.02 -21.33
C GLY A 304 -38.33 -24.82 -19.83
N ASP A 305 -37.47 -23.88 -19.41
CA ASP A 305 -37.29 -23.58 -17.99
C ASP A 305 -38.56 -22.96 -17.38
N LYS A 306 -39.08 -23.56 -16.31
CA LYS A 306 -40.19 -22.99 -15.55
C LYS A 306 -39.74 -21.72 -14.84
N ILE A 307 -40.09 -20.56 -15.38
CA ILE A 307 -39.87 -19.28 -14.72
C ILE A 307 -40.93 -19.10 -13.63
N SER A 308 -40.52 -19.18 -12.36
CA SER A 308 -41.35 -18.67 -11.25
C SER A 308 -41.44 -17.15 -11.36
N VAL A 309 -42.49 -16.64 -11.99
CA VAL A 309 -42.76 -15.20 -12.06
C VAL A 309 -43.08 -14.73 -10.63
N VAL A 310 -42.15 -14.01 -10.02
CA VAL A 310 -42.37 -13.37 -8.72
C VAL A 310 -43.52 -12.38 -8.87
N GLY A 311 -44.69 -12.69 -8.29
CA GLY A 311 -45.85 -11.79 -8.20
C GLY A 311 -47.06 -12.11 -9.09
N LYS A 312 -47.08 -13.21 -9.86
CA LYS A 312 -48.31 -13.66 -10.55
C LYS A 312 -48.49 -15.18 -10.44
N ASN A 313 -49.47 -15.58 -9.63
CA ASN A 313 -49.94 -16.96 -9.59
C ASN A 313 -50.50 -17.37 -10.96
N GLY A 314 -49.89 -18.36 -11.60
CA GLY A 314 -50.61 -19.24 -12.55
C GLY A 314 -50.46 -19.00 -14.05
N GLY A 315 -49.35 -18.47 -14.58
CA GLY A 315 -49.15 -18.41 -16.04
C GLY A 315 -47.72 -18.68 -16.49
N SER A 316 -47.40 -19.94 -16.80
CA SER A 316 -46.23 -20.28 -17.62
C SER A 316 -46.50 -19.78 -19.04
N ARG A 317 -45.78 -18.74 -19.49
CA ARG A 317 -45.76 -18.36 -20.91
C ARG A 317 -44.60 -19.09 -21.58
N GLU A 318 -44.92 -19.92 -22.57
CA GLU A 318 -43.92 -20.43 -23.50
C GLU A 318 -43.24 -19.26 -24.20
N LEU A 319 -41.91 -19.34 -24.28
CA LEU A 319 -41.08 -18.30 -24.87
C LEU A 319 -41.07 -18.52 -26.39
N ASN A 320 -41.76 -17.67 -27.14
CA ASN A 320 -41.75 -17.74 -28.59
C ASN A 320 -40.34 -17.41 -29.14
N PRO A 321 -39.74 -18.27 -29.99
CA PRO A 321 -38.36 -18.13 -30.46
C PRO A 321 -38.35 -17.19 -31.66
N ASN A 322 -37.77 -16.01 -31.49
CA ASN A 322 -37.29 -15.27 -32.65
C ASN A 322 -35.92 -14.70 -32.31
N SER A 323 -34.99 -15.63 -32.18
CA SER A 323 -33.60 -15.38 -31.87
C SER A 323 -32.93 -14.86 -33.12
N ASN A 324 -32.74 -13.55 -33.19
CA ASN A 324 -32.06 -12.93 -34.31
C ASN A 324 -30.54 -13.22 -34.19
N PHE A 325 -30.06 -14.27 -34.85
CA PHE A 325 -28.63 -14.61 -34.91
C PHE A 325 -27.79 -13.44 -35.45
N ASP A 326 -28.33 -12.66 -36.40
CA ASP A 326 -27.67 -11.46 -36.91
C ASP A 326 -27.53 -10.41 -35.81
N ALA A 327 -28.53 -10.27 -34.92
CA ALA A 327 -28.42 -9.39 -33.77
C ALA A 327 -27.31 -9.83 -32.79
N LEU A 328 -27.18 -11.14 -32.52
CA LEU A 328 -26.09 -11.65 -31.66
C LEU A 328 -24.72 -11.44 -32.31
N HIS A 329 -24.60 -11.65 -33.63
CA HIS A 329 -23.37 -11.36 -34.36
C HIS A 329 -23.02 -9.86 -34.33
N ASN A 330 -24.01 -9.01 -34.57
CA ASN A 330 -23.85 -7.55 -34.51
C ASN A 330 -23.41 -7.08 -33.12
N ILE A 331 -23.90 -7.69 -32.03
CA ILE A 331 -23.43 -7.40 -30.68
C ILE A 331 -21.95 -7.76 -30.52
N ARG A 332 -21.51 -8.93 -31.01
CA ARG A 332 -20.07 -9.31 -30.96
C ARG A 332 -19.20 -8.32 -31.71
N VAL A 333 -19.54 -7.99 -32.96
CA VAL A 333 -18.80 -7.03 -33.79
C VAL A 333 -18.76 -5.64 -33.13
N SER A 334 -19.89 -5.18 -32.60
CA SER A 334 -19.99 -3.92 -31.87
C SER A 334 -19.13 -3.91 -30.61
N ASN A 335 -19.14 -5.00 -29.83
CA ASN A 335 -18.33 -5.12 -28.62
C ASN A 335 -16.83 -5.07 -28.94
N VAL A 336 -16.36 -5.76 -29.98
CA VAL A 336 -14.95 -5.72 -30.41
C VAL A 336 -14.52 -4.27 -30.68
N LYS A 337 -15.29 -3.55 -31.50
CA LYS A 337 -15.01 -2.14 -31.83
C LYS A 337 -15.04 -1.25 -30.59
N ARG A 338 -16.03 -1.41 -29.71
CA ARG A 338 -16.14 -0.63 -28.47
C ARG A 338 -14.96 -0.88 -27.53
N ILE A 339 -14.46 -2.11 -27.46
CA ILE A 339 -13.26 -2.47 -26.68
C ILE A 339 -12.03 -1.80 -27.28
N GLU A 340 -11.87 -1.86 -28.60
CA GLU A 340 -10.76 -1.24 -29.33
C GLU A 340 -10.72 0.28 -29.10
N ASP A 341 -11.83 0.97 -29.36
CA ASP A 341 -11.97 2.41 -29.16
C ASP A 341 -11.68 2.81 -27.71
N ALA A 342 -12.15 2.02 -26.74
CA ALA A 342 -11.93 2.27 -25.32
C ALA A 342 -10.47 2.06 -24.90
N LEU A 343 -9.80 1.03 -25.42
CA LEU A 343 -8.39 0.76 -25.16
C LEU A 343 -7.50 1.84 -25.76
N ILE A 344 -7.70 2.21 -27.03
CA ILE A 344 -6.94 3.29 -27.68
C ILE A 344 -7.09 4.61 -26.91
N LYS A 345 -8.32 4.94 -26.51
CA LYS A 345 -8.58 6.14 -25.70
C LYS A 345 -7.88 6.08 -24.34
N ALA A 346 -7.92 4.93 -23.67
CA ALA A 346 -7.27 4.74 -22.38
C ALA A 346 -5.74 4.81 -22.50
N PHE A 347 -5.16 4.17 -23.51
CA PHE A 347 -3.72 4.19 -23.77
C PHE A 347 -3.24 5.60 -24.13
N GLY A 348 -3.95 6.32 -25.01
CA GLY A 348 -3.63 7.73 -25.29
C GLY A 348 -3.71 8.63 -24.06
N THR A 349 -4.60 8.30 -23.11
CA THR A 349 -4.73 9.05 -21.84
C THR A 349 -3.56 8.78 -20.90
N ILE A 350 -3.20 7.50 -20.69
CA ILE A 350 -2.15 7.11 -19.74
C ILE A 350 -0.74 7.25 -20.29
N HIS A 351 -0.56 7.35 -21.62
CA HIS A 351 0.74 7.54 -22.26
C HIS A 351 1.49 8.76 -21.68
N LEU A 352 0.76 9.80 -21.27
CA LEU A 352 1.32 11.02 -20.69
C LEU A 352 1.41 11.00 -19.15
N PHE A 353 1.03 9.90 -18.50
CA PHE A 353 1.03 9.81 -17.04
C PHE A 353 2.39 9.30 -16.57
N ASP A 354 2.99 10.06 -15.65
CA ASP A 354 4.19 9.73 -14.88
C ASP A 354 3.80 8.90 -13.63
N GLU A 355 2.93 7.92 -13.83
CA GLU A 355 2.29 7.14 -12.77
C GLU A 355 2.59 5.64 -12.95
N GLU A 356 2.43 4.87 -11.87
CA GLU A 356 2.47 3.42 -11.93
C GLU A 356 1.19 2.92 -12.60
N ILE A 357 1.30 2.35 -13.80
CA ILE A 357 0.16 1.85 -14.59
C ILE A 357 0.04 0.34 -14.42
N LYS A 358 -1.17 -0.16 -14.16
CA LYS A 358 -1.49 -1.58 -14.06
C LYS A 358 -2.68 -1.91 -14.95
N MET A 359 -2.46 -2.82 -15.91
CA MET A 359 -3.50 -3.43 -16.73
C MET A 359 -3.63 -4.91 -16.39
N ARG A 360 -4.85 -5.36 -16.08
CA ARG A 360 -5.15 -6.74 -15.69
C ARG A 360 -6.51 -7.18 -16.20
N ILE A 361 -6.58 -8.42 -16.65
CA ILE A 361 -7.83 -9.16 -16.83
C ILE A 361 -8.05 -9.98 -15.58
N ARG A 362 -9.27 -9.98 -15.06
CA ARG A 362 -9.67 -10.71 -13.86
C ARG A 362 -10.86 -11.59 -14.19
N PHE A 363 -10.84 -12.81 -13.69
CA PHE A 363 -11.97 -13.75 -13.83
C PHE A 363 -12.79 -13.77 -12.56
N GLY A 364 -14.10 -13.99 -12.70
CA GLY A 364 -15.03 -13.81 -11.61
C GLY A 364 -16.46 -13.62 -12.09
N HIS A 365 -17.22 -12.74 -11.44
CA HIS A 365 -18.62 -12.47 -11.81
C HIS A 365 -18.92 -10.97 -11.84
N VAL A 366 -19.77 -10.56 -12.78
CA VAL A 366 -20.30 -9.19 -12.84
C VAL A 366 -21.54 -9.11 -11.96
N CYS A 367 -21.48 -8.30 -10.91
CA CYS A 367 -22.55 -8.08 -9.95
C CYS A 367 -23.21 -6.72 -10.20
N LEU A 368 -24.46 -6.73 -10.67
CA LEU A 368 -25.25 -5.50 -10.84
C LEU A 368 -25.71 -5.01 -9.47
N THR A 369 -25.35 -3.78 -9.11
CA THR A 369 -25.75 -3.14 -7.84
C THR A 369 -26.95 -2.22 -8.02
N ASP A 370 -27.17 -1.74 -9.25
CA ASP A 370 -28.40 -1.09 -9.67
C ASP A 370 -28.95 -1.86 -10.88
N PHE A 371 -30.23 -2.17 -10.88
CA PHE A 371 -30.83 -3.01 -11.90
C PHE A 371 -32.34 -2.75 -12.04
N PRO A 372 -32.89 -2.89 -13.26
CA PRO A 372 -34.31 -2.68 -13.49
C PRO A 372 -35.16 -3.77 -12.81
N ARG A 373 -36.42 -3.43 -12.54
CA ARG A 373 -37.39 -4.36 -11.89
C ARG A 373 -37.90 -5.46 -12.82
N GLU A 374 -37.75 -5.29 -14.13
CA GLU A 374 -38.23 -6.28 -15.10
C GLU A 374 -37.39 -7.56 -14.98
N PRO A 375 -38.03 -8.73 -14.79
CA PRO A 375 -37.33 -9.95 -14.39
C PRO A 375 -36.63 -10.66 -15.56
N LEU A 376 -37.04 -10.40 -16.81
CA LEU A 376 -36.61 -11.17 -17.97
C LEU A 376 -36.44 -10.26 -19.19
N TRP A 377 -35.29 -10.38 -19.86
CA TRP A 377 -34.87 -9.52 -20.95
C TRP A 377 -34.47 -10.33 -22.18
N ALA A 378 -34.79 -9.80 -23.36
CA ALA A 378 -34.13 -10.24 -24.59
C ALA A 378 -32.70 -9.66 -24.63
N ILE A 379 -31.73 -10.40 -25.18
CA ILE A 379 -30.31 -10.04 -25.11
C ILE A 379 -30.02 -8.71 -25.81
N ASP A 380 -30.58 -8.50 -26.99
CA ASP A 380 -30.52 -7.25 -27.76
C ASP A 380 -31.03 -6.06 -26.93
N ARG A 381 -32.21 -6.20 -26.33
CA ARG A 381 -32.80 -5.15 -25.48
C ARG A 381 -31.99 -4.90 -24.22
N LEU A 382 -31.45 -5.95 -23.59
CA LEU A 382 -30.61 -5.82 -22.39
C LEU A 382 -29.32 -5.06 -22.73
N ASN A 383 -28.66 -5.44 -23.82
CA ASN A 383 -27.45 -4.78 -24.31
C ASN A 383 -27.69 -3.30 -24.60
N ASP A 384 -28.76 -3.00 -25.33
CA ASP A 384 -29.00 -1.66 -25.87
C ASP A 384 -29.65 -0.70 -24.87
N LYS A 385 -30.40 -1.20 -23.88
CA LYS A 385 -31.11 -0.34 -22.91
C LYS A 385 -30.48 -0.31 -21.52
N ILE A 386 -29.86 -1.41 -21.08
CA ILE A 386 -29.38 -1.54 -19.70
C ILE A 386 -27.86 -1.46 -19.67
N LEU A 387 -27.16 -2.32 -20.43
CA LEU A 387 -25.69 -2.37 -20.40
C LEU A 387 -25.03 -1.16 -21.05
N SER A 388 -25.73 -0.48 -21.95
CA SER A 388 -25.32 0.79 -22.55
C SER A 388 -25.56 2.01 -21.64
N ASP A 389 -26.37 1.90 -20.57
CA ASP A 389 -26.68 3.03 -19.70
C ASP A 389 -25.47 3.41 -18.85
N SER A 390 -24.96 4.62 -19.03
CA SER A 390 -23.82 5.16 -18.27
C SER A 390 -24.06 5.24 -16.75
N ARG A 391 -25.33 5.18 -16.32
CA ARG A 391 -25.71 5.22 -14.90
C ARG A 391 -25.65 3.84 -14.26
N LEU A 392 -25.63 2.75 -15.05
CA LEU A 392 -25.56 1.40 -14.53
C LEU A 392 -24.36 1.26 -13.59
N GLN A 393 -24.62 0.76 -12.38
CA GLN A 393 -23.57 0.49 -11.41
C GLN A 393 -23.40 -1.02 -11.28
N SER A 394 -22.17 -1.48 -11.39
CA SER A 394 -21.81 -2.87 -11.12
C SER A 394 -20.51 -2.95 -10.32
N LYS A 395 -20.33 -4.06 -9.63
CA LYS A 395 -19.05 -4.46 -9.04
C LYS A 395 -18.60 -5.79 -9.65
N PHE A 396 -17.30 -6.06 -9.60
CA PHE A 396 -16.76 -7.30 -10.15
C PHE A 396 -16.22 -8.18 -9.03
N ALA A 397 -16.85 -9.35 -8.86
CA ALA A 397 -16.51 -10.34 -7.87
C ALA A 397 -15.36 -11.21 -8.35
N THR A 398 -14.13 -10.88 -7.93
CA THR A 398 -12.91 -11.62 -8.33
C THR A 398 -12.73 -12.98 -7.65
N CYS A 399 -13.60 -13.32 -6.69
CA CYS A 399 -13.52 -14.58 -5.97
C CYS A 399 -14.01 -15.74 -6.84
N ILE A 400 -13.12 -16.69 -7.11
CA ILE A 400 -13.44 -17.94 -7.82
C ILE A 400 -13.51 -19.15 -6.88
N ALA A 401 -12.84 -19.08 -5.73
CA ALA A 401 -12.79 -20.14 -4.72
C ALA A 401 -12.55 -19.56 -3.32
N ASN A 402 -12.91 -20.31 -2.29
CA ASN A 402 -12.70 -19.97 -0.87
C ASN A 402 -11.77 -20.97 -0.15
N HIS A 403 -11.53 -22.14 -0.76
CA HIS A 403 -10.61 -23.17 -0.26
C HIS A 403 -9.57 -23.53 -1.32
N PHE A 404 -8.33 -23.76 -0.86
CA PHE A 404 -7.21 -24.10 -1.75
C PHE A 404 -7.48 -25.35 -2.60
N ARG A 405 -8.07 -26.39 -1.98
CA ARG A 405 -8.39 -27.67 -2.64
C ARG A 405 -9.31 -27.55 -3.86
N GLN A 406 -10.08 -26.46 -3.97
CA GLN A 406 -10.93 -26.22 -5.14
C GLN A 406 -10.11 -25.83 -6.38
N LEU A 407 -8.84 -25.51 -6.21
CA LEU A 407 -7.93 -25.10 -7.27
C LEU A 407 -6.95 -26.20 -7.67
N ASP A 408 -6.99 -27.39 -7.04
CA ASP A 408 -6.00 -28.45 -7.25
C ASP A 408 -5.88 -28.81 -8.75
N ALA A 409 -7.01 -29.07 -9.42
CA ALA A 409 -7.04 -29.37 -10.85
C ALA A 409 -6.60 -28.21 -11.76
N LEU A 410 -6.78 -26.95 -11.31
CA LEU A 410 -6.25 -25.79 -12.03
C LEU A 410 -4.72 -25.71 -11.89
N PHE A 411 -4.20 -25.93 -10.68
CA PHE A 411 -2.76 -25.95 -10.43
C PHE A 411 -2.05 -27.08 -11.19
N GLU A 412 -2.66 -28.24 -11.32
CA GLU A 412 -2.11 -29.35 -12.12
C GLU A 412 -1.82 -28.93 -13.56
N ILE A 413 -2.73 -28.22 -14.23
CA ILE A 413 -2.55 -27.77 -15.62
C ILE A 413 -1.58 -26.61 -15.73
N LEU A 414 -1.64 -25.67 -14.78
CA LEU A 414 -0.77 -24.51 -14.81
C LEU A 414 0.68 -24.87 -14.52
N SER A 415 0.90 -25.91 -13.73
CA SER A 415 2.25 -26.38 -13.36
C SER A 415 2.87 -27.30 -14.40
N ASP A 416 2.14 -27.65 -15.46
CA ASP A 416 2.65 -28.50 -16.52
C ASP A 416 3.71 -27.77 -17.36
N CYS A 417 4.82 -28.47 -17.67
CA CYS A 417 5.91 -28.01 -18.54
C CYS A 417 6.69 -26.73 -18.10
N ASP A 418 7.19 -26.66 -16.86
CA ASP A 418 8.07 -25.56 -16.38
C ASP A 418 7.53 -24.14 -16.61
N ARG A 419 6.20 -24.01 -16.70
CA ARG A 419 5.53 -22.72 -16.90
C ARG A 419 5.54 -21.86 -15.66
N GLN A 420 5.84 -22.41 -14.50
CA GLN A 420 5.89 -21.67 -13.25
C GLN A 420 7.09 -20.71 -13.22
N TRP A 421 6.85 -19.48 -12.75
CA TRP A 421 7.92 -18.51 -12.57
C TRP A 421 8.82 -18.87 -11.38
N ASP A 422 10.11 -18.59 -11.53
CA ASP A 422 11.07 -18.69 -10.43
C ASP A 422 10.69 -17.74 -9.28
N GLY A 423 10.82 -18.22 -8.04
CA GLY A 423 10.39 -17.51 -6.84
C GLY A 423 8.87 -17.51 -6.56
N SER A 424 8.05 -18.18 -7.39
CA SER A 424 6.64 -18.40 -7.08
C SER A 424 6.48 -19.44 -5.95
N PRO A 425 5.62 -19.22 -4.93
CA PRO A 425 4.71 -18.09 -4.77
C PRO A 425 5.36 -16.84 -4.18
N PHE A 426 4.92 -15.67 -4.67
CA PHE A 426 5.32 -14.38 -4.14
C PHE A 426 4.37 -13.93 -3.03
N ARG A 427 4.94 -13.59 -1.86
CA ARG A 427 4.20 -13.06 -0.71
C ARG A 427 4.33 -11.55 -0.62
N GLU A 428 3.21 -10.85 -0.64
CA GLU A 428 3.14 -9.38 -0.63
C GLU A 428 2.01 -8.91 0.28
N TYR A 429 2.23 -7.81 0.99
CA TYR A 429 1.21 -7.12 1.79
C TYR A 429 0.81 -5.83 1.11
N LYS A 430 -0.48 -5.70 0.79
CA LYS A 430 -1.08 -4.42 0.45
C LYS A 430 -1.76 -3.83 1.68
N ILE A 431 -1.21 -2.75 2.22
CA ILE A 431 -1.68 -2.07 3.43
C ILE A 431 -2.32 -0.75 3.03
N LEU A 432 -3.61 -0.61 3.27
CA LEU A 432 -4.31 0.66 3.06
C LEU A 432 -4.26 1.48 4.34
N VAL A 433 -3.91 2.75 4.19
CA VAL A 433 -3.78 3.69 5.31
C VAL A 433 -4.44 5.02 4.99
N ILE A 434 -4.78 5.76 6.04
CA ILE A 434 -5.08 7.18 5.98
C ILE A 434 -3.87 7.93 6.54
N ARG A 435 -3.29 8.81 5.72
CA ARG A 435 -2.21 9.70 6.15
C ARG A 435 -2.81 11.01 6.64
N ARG A 436 -2.46 11.39 7.86
CA ARG A 436 -2.76 12.69 8.45
C ARG A 436 -1.57 13.62 8.25
N PRO A 437 -1.80 14.88 7.88
CA PRO A 437 -0.74 15.87 7.86
C PRO A 437 -0.18 16.10 9.27
N PRO A 438 1.09 16.49 9.40
CA PRO A 438 1.63 16.89 10.69
C PRO A 438 0.79 18.05 11.26
N PRO A 439 0.67 18.17 12.59
CA PRO A 439 -0.01 19.29 13.22
C PRO A 439 0.80 20.58 12.98
N MET A 440 0.65 21.19 11.81
CA MET A 440 1.14 22.54 11.55
C MET A 440 0.17 23.55 12.16
N GLY A 441 0.72 24.59 12.78
CA GLY A 441 -0.01 25.54 13.63
C GLY A 441 -1.33 26.06 13.03
N ARG A 442 -2.30 26.31 13.91
CA ARG A 442 -3.70 26.80 13.83
C ARG A 442 -4.43 27.04 12.48
N ASN A 443 -3.80 27.25 11.33
CA ASN A 443 -4.45 27.76 10.11
C ASN A 443 -4.27 26.92 8.82
N ALA A 444 -3.65 25.73 8.83
CA ALA A 444 -3.61 24.85 7.66
C ALA A 444 -4.35 23.53 7.93
N ARG A 445 -5.66 23.51 7.69
CA ARG A 445 -6.43 22.25 7.64
C ARG A 445 -6.13 21.55 6.31
N VAL A 446 -5.01 20.83 6.25
CA VAL A 446 -4.79 19.87 5.18
C VAL A 446 -5.64 18.63 5.53
N GLU A 447 -6.46 18.17 4.58
CA GLU A 447 -7.31 17.00 4.81
C GLU A 447 -6.48 15.71 4.79
N PRO A 448 -6.82 14.70 5.62
CA PRO A 448 -6.19 13.39 5.53
C PRO A 448 -6.41 12.76 4.16
N TRP A 449 -5.42 12.04 3.63
CA TRP A 449 -5.53 11.40 2.32
C TRP A 449 -5.17 9.91 2.36
N PRO A 450 -5.83 9.08 1.53
CA PRO A 450 -5.54 7.66 1.47
C PRO A 450 -4.20 7.39 0.77
N CYS A 451 -3.48 6.39 1.28
CA CYS A 451 -2.28 5.84 0.66
C CYS A 451 -2.34 4.31 0.72
N ALA A 452 -1.66 3.66 -0.22
CA ALA A 452 -1.48 2.22 -0.22
C ALA A 452 0.01 1.88 -0.20
N PHE A 453 0.41 1.02 0.71
CA PHE A 453 1.74 0.43 0.75
C PHE A 453 1.66 -0.96 0.15
N ASP A 454 2.49 -1.25 -0.83
CA ASP A 454 2.76 -2.61 -1.29
C ASP A 454 4.15 -2.98 -0.71
N VAL A 455 4.20 -4.02 0.13
CA VAL A 455 5.38 -4.40 0.94
C VAL A 455 5.69 -5.88 0.78
N GLN A 456 6.95 -6.19 0.53
CA GLN A 456 7.49 -7.55 0.52
C GLN A 456 8.49 -7.71 1.66
N PHE A 457 8.55 -8.91 2.23
CA PHE A 457 9.52 -9.27 3.27
C PHE A 457 10.58 -10.20 2.69
N LYS A 458 11.80 -10.11 3.23
CA LYS A 458 12.89 -11.04 2.96
C LYS A 458 12.71 -12.30 3.80
N GLU A 459 13.46 -13.34 3.47
CA GLU A 459 13.48 -14.61 4.21
C GLU A 459 13.87 -14.43 5.69
N ASP A 460 14.70 -13.43 6.02
CA ASP A 460 15.08 -13.10 7.40
C ASP A 460 13.98 -12.35 8.18
N GLY A 461 12.77 -12.24 7.63
CA GLY A 461 11.62 -11.58 8.24
C GLY A 461 11.70 -10.05 8.25
N LYS A 462 12.77 -9.46 7.71
CA LYS A 462 12.92 -8.01 7.58
C LYS A 462 12.25 -7.51 6.31
N ILE A 463 11.99 -6.21 6.30
CA ILE A 463 11.39 -5.52 5.17
C ILE A 463 12.32 -5.62 3.96
N GLY A 464 11.76 -6.10 2.85
CA GLY A 464 12.37 -6.14 1.54
C GLY A 464 12.00 -4.92 0.70
N LEU A 465 11.48 -5.18 -0.50
CA LEU A 465 11.00 -4.14 -1.40
C LEU A 465 9.68 -3.57 -0.90
N TRP A 466 9.53 -2.25 -1.00
CA TRP A 466 8.27 -1.58 -0.75
C TRP A 466 8.13 -0.35 -1.63
N ASN A 467 6.89 -0.01 -1.94
CA ASN A 467 6.50 1.23 -2.59
C ASN A 467 5.22 1.74 -1.95
N VAL A 468 5.05 3.05 -2.05
CA VAL A 468 3.83 3.72 -1.61
C VAL A 468 3.21 4.39 -2.80
N THR A 469 1.92 4.12 -2.97
CA THR A 469 1.10 4.73 -4.00
C THR A 469 0.03 5.59 -3.35
N THR A 470 -0.34 6.65 -4.04
CA THR A 470 -1.42 7.55 -3.66
C THR A 470 -2.19 7.94 -4.91
N HIS A 471 -3.37 8.52 -4.71
CA HIS A 471 -4.23 8.98 -5.80
C HIS A 471 -4.51 7.85 -6.80
N ASP A 472 -4.86 6.66 -6.33
CA ASP A 472 -5.26 5.55 -7.19
C ASP A 472 -6.43 6.00 -8.10
N LYS A 473 -6.21 5.96 -9.41
CA LYS A 473 -7.21 6.31 -10.42
C LYS A 473 -7.63 5.07 -11.19
N ASN A 474 -8.93 4.88 -11.32
CA ASN A 474 -9.45 3.96 -12.32
C ASN A 474 -9.54 4.68 -13.66
N ILE A 475 -8.97 4.10 -14.71
CA ILE A 475 -9.00 4.68 -16.06
C ILE A 475 -10.06 4.00 -16.91
N LEU A 476 -10.03 2.66 -16.94
CA LEU A 476 -10.91 1.86 -17.78
C LEU A 476 -11.32 0.58 -17.06
N ASP A 477 -12.61 0.28 -17.11
CA ASP A 477 -13.20 -0.99 -16.72
C ASP A 477 -14.06 -1.51 -17.87
N ILE A 478 -13.72 -2.68 -18.40
CA ILE A 478 -14.56 -3.42 -19.34
C ILE A 478 -15.05 -4.66 -18.61
N ASN A 479 -16.34 -4.72 -18.31
CA ASN A 479 -16.98 -5.85 -17.65
C ASN A 479 -17.76 -6.65 -18.70
N MET A 480 -17.34 -7.88 -18.95
CA MET A 480 -17.97 -8.77 -19.93
C MET A 480 -18.68 -9.92 -19.22
N SER A 481 -20.01 -9.92 -19.26
CA SER A 481 -20.83 -11.03 -18.76
C SER A 481 -20.88 -12.17 -19.77
N CYS A 482 -20.29 -13.31 -19.43
CA CYS A 482 -20.22 -14.48 -20.32
C CYS A 482 -21.31 -15.47 -19.96
N LEU A 483 -22.42 -15.50 -20.72
CA LEU A 483 -23.59 -16.29 -20.31
C LEU A 483 -23.45 -17.80 -20.50
N ASP A 484 -22.62 -18.26 -21.43
CA ASP A 484 -22.35 -19.69 -21.64
C ASP A 484 -21.30 -20.25 -20.65
N ASN A 485 -20.68 -19.39 -19.84
CA ASN A 485 -19.68 -19.78 -18.86
C ASN A 485 -20.17 -19.41 -17.46
N VAL A 486 -19.75 -20.16 -16.44
CA VAL A 486 -20.01 -19.80 -15.03
C VAL A 486 -19.29 -18.50 -14.69
N TYR A 487 -18.08 -18.33 -15.21
CA TYR A 487 -17.26 -17.17 -14.97
C TYR A 487 -17.38 -16.13 -16.09
N SER A 488 -17.35 -14.88 -15.68
CA SER A 488 -17.21 -13.68 -16.48
C SER A 488 -15.82 -13.08 -16.30
N TRP A 489 -15.50 -12.03 -17.05
CA TRP A 489 -14.21 -11.35 -16.92
C TRP A 489 -14.32 -9.83 -16.87
N LYS A 490 -13.28 -9.22 -16.32
CA LYS A 490 -13.10 -7.77 -16.27
C LYS A 490 -11.69 -7.40 -16.72
N LEU A 491 -11.57 -6.53 -17.71
CA LEU A 491 -10.31 -5.84 -18.01
C LEU A 491 -10.30 -4.51 -17.26
N ASN A 492 -9.22 -4.25 -16.54
CA ASN A 492 -9.04 -3.07 -15.71
C ASN A 492 -7.71 -2.39 -16.00
N ILE A 493 -7.74 -1.07 -16.22
CA ILE A 493 -6.55 -0.20 -16.28
C ILE A 493 -6.63 0.79 -15.12
N LYS A 494 -5.59 0.79 -14.28
CA LYS A 494 -5.44 1.70 -13.14
C LYS A 494 -4.11 2.40 -13.19
N THR A 495 -4.08 3.62 -12.66
CA THR A 495 -2.85 4.36 -12.43
C THR A 495 -2.76 4.81 -10.99
N ALA A 496 -1.55 4.98 -10.47
CA ALA A 496 -1.33 5.52 -9.14
C ALA A 496 -0.03 6.30 -9.09
N LYS A 497 -0.01 7.40 -8.34
CA LYS A 497 1.21 8.19 -8.16
C LYS A 497 2.10 7.54 -7.12
N ARG A 498 3.34 7.23 -7.49
CA ARG A 498 4.35 6.73 -6.57
C ARG A 498 4.87 7.87 -5.70
N LEU A 499 4.89 7.67 -4.38
CA LEU A 499 5.52 8.60 -3.46
C LEU A 499 7.01 8.28 -3.29
N PRO A 500 7.87 9.27 -2.98
CA PRO A 500 9.27 9.04 -2.72
C PRO A 500 9.48 8.10 -1.52
N ASN A 501 10.30 7.07 -1.73
CA ASN A 501 10.74 6.15 -0.68
C ASN A 501 11.82 6.81 0.19
N ASP A 502 11.44 7.79 1.00
CA ASP A 502 12.33 8.39 2.00
C ASP A 502 12.16 7.69 3.35
N LYS A 503 13.27 7.20 3.91
CA LYS A 503 13.31 6.49 5.19
C LYS A 503 13.02 7.42 6.38
N PHE A 504 13.30 8.70 6.25
CA PHE A 504 13.24 9.66 7.34
C PHE A 504 11.91 10.40 7.44
N ASN A 505 11.02 10.20 6.47
CA ASN A 505 9.67 10.78 6.51
C ASN A 505 8.68 9.85 7.26
N ALA A 506 7.44 10.31 7.40
CA ALA A 506 6.38 9.53 8.04
C ALA A 506 6.14 8.16 7.40
N LEU A 507 6.22 8.07 6.06
CA LEU A 507 6.03 6.81 5.31
C LEU A 507 7.12 5.81 5.67
N GLY A 508 8.39 6.24 5.63
CA GLY A 508 9.53 5.43 6.03
C GLY A 508 9.43 4.99 7.49
N THR A 509 9.07 5.92 8.38
CA THR A 509 8.92 5.63 9.82
C THR A 509 7.87 4.56 10.08
N PHE A 510 6.72 4.61 9.39
CA PHE A 510 5.71 3.57 9.47
C PHE A 510 6.20 2.24 8.90
N VAL A 511 6.79 2.25 7.70
CA VAL A 511 7.28 1.03 7.06
C VAL A 511 8.31 0.33 7.94
N TYR A 512 9.29 1.04 8.50
CA TYR A 512 10.33 0.44 9.35
C TYR A 512 9.82 -0.13 10.69
N LYS A 513 8.57 0.15 11.06
CA LYS A 513 7.89 -0.49 12.19
C LYS A 513 7.12 -1.76 11.80
N LEU A 514 7.00 -2.05 10.50
CA LEU A 514 6.43 -3.30 10.02
C LEU A 514 7.42 -4.44 10.25
N ARG A 515 6.93 -5.55 10.78
CA ARG A 515 7.71 -6.77 10.99
C ARG A 515 6.81 -7.98 10.86
N LEU A 516 7.41 -9.14 10.65
CA LEU A 516 6.68 -10.39 10.83
C LEU A 516 6.75 -10.83 12.31
N SER A 517 5.82 -11.70 12.72
CA SER A 517 5.86 -12.39 14.00
C SER A 517 7.13 -13.24 14.13
N GLN A 518 7.44 -13.74 15.33
CA GLN A 518 8.67 -14.52 15.57
C GLN A 518 8.80 -15.76 14.66
N ASN A 519 7.67 -16.28 14.16
CA ASN A 519 7.63 -17.43 13.25
C ASN A 519 7.64 -17.01 11.75
N ASN A 520 7.76 -15.72 11.44
CA ASN A 520 7.63 -15.15 10.10
C ASN A 520 6.26 -15.39 9.42
N GLU A 521 5.22 -15.70 10.19
CA GLU A 521 3.92 -16.11 9.64
C GLU A 521 2.92 -14.97 9.52
N HIS A 522 3.00 -13.93 10.37
CA HIS A 522 1.95 -12.92 10.45
C HIS A 522 2.54 -11.52 10.52
N LEU A 523 1.95 -10.58 9.78
CA LEU A 523 2.34 -9.17 9.84
C LEU A 523 1.97 -8.59 11.21
N VAL A 524 2.90 -7.84 11.77
CA VAL A 524 2.69 -6.97 12.92
C VAL A 524 2.95 -5.54 12.46
N TYR A 525 2.00 -4.65 12.75
CA TYR A 525 2.13 -3.23 12.45
C TYR A 525 1.84 -2.39 13.70
N SER A 526 2.23 -1.13 13.67
CA SER A 526 1.80 -0.14 14.66
C SER A 526 1.43 1.16 13.96
N ASN A 527 0.33 1.77 14.37
CA ASN A 527 -0.04 3.10 13.89
C ASN A 527 1.01 4.12 14.33
N THR A 528 1.15 5.21 13.57
CA THR A 528 1.97 6.37 13.93
C THR A 528 1.08 7.60 14.05
N ASP A 529 1.64 8.72 14.52
CA ASP A 529 0.88 9.97 14.65
C ASP A 529 0.32 10.48 13.30
N GLU A 530 1.01 10.15 12.20
CA GLU A 530 0.64 10.55 10.84
C GLU A 530 -0.02 9.44 10.03
N ILE A 531 0.02 8.17 10.45
CA ILE A 531 -0.43 7.04 9.62
C ILE A 531 -1.29 6.09 10.43
N ASN A 532 -2.52 5.91 9.97
CA ASN A 532 -3.50 4.99 10.54
C ASN A 532 -3.86 3.92 9.51
N VAL A 533 -3.65 2.65 9.85
CA VAL A 533 -4.02 1.52 8.99
C VAL A 533 -5.53 1.33 8.99
N THR A 534 -6.12 1.15 7.81
CA THR A 534 -7.56 0.90 7.64
C THR A 534 -7.86 -0.53 7.25
N SER A 535 -6.98 -1.17 6.48
CA SER A 535 -7.08 -2.58 6.14
C SER A 535 -5.74 -3.14 5.67
N VAL A 536 -5.59 -4.45 5.80
CA VAL A 536 -4.44 -5.18 5.28
C VAL A 536 -4.93 -6.30 4.37
N CYS A 537 -4.26 -6.51 3.25
CA CYS A 537 -4.46 -7.64 2.37
C CYS A 537 -3.11 -8.33 2.14
N GLU A 538 -2.96 -9.53 2.68
CA GLU A 538 -1.86 -10.43 2.33
C GLU A 538 -2.22 -11.15 1.03
N LYS A 539 -1.30 -11.12 0.08
CA LYS A 539 -1.42 -11.76 -1.23
C LYS A 539 -0.32 -12.78 -1.38
N ASN A 540 -0.71 -14.04 -1.56
CA ASN A 540 0.21 -15.08 -2.03
C ASN A 540 -0.13 -15.36 -3.48
N ARG A 541 0.82 -15.05 -4.38
CA ARG A 541 0.62 -15.05 -5.83
C ARG A 541 1.45 -16.16 -6.46
N TRP A 542 0.78 -17.10 -7.11
CA TRP A 542 1.42 -18.08 -7.99
C TRP A 542 1.34 -17.58 -9.43
N LYS A 543 2.49 -17.53 -10.11
CA LYS A 543 2.59 -17.03 -11.48
C LYS A 543 3.01 -18.13 -12.43
N TYR A 544 2.30 -18.23 -13.55
CA TYR A 544 2.54 -19.22 -14.60
C TYR A 544 2.50 -18.55 -15.97
N TRP A 545 3.38 -18.96 -16.86
CA TRP A 545 3.31 -18.62 -18.28
C TRP A 545 2.09 -19.28 -18.93
N TRP A 546 1.43 -18.53 -19.80
CA TRP A 546 0.33 -18.99 -20.63
C TRP A 546 0.62 -18.61 -22.08
N GLY A 547 0.89 -19.63 -22.89
CA GLY A 547 1.56 -19.42 -24.17
C GLY A 547 2.87 -18.64 -24.00
N ASP A 548 3.24 -17.88 -25.02
CA ASP A 548 4.53 -17.18 -25.06
C ASP A 548 4.47 -15.73 -24.54
N HIS A 549 3.26 -15.23 -24.24
CA HIS A 549 3.05 -13.79 -24.03
C HIS A 549 2.29 -13.46 -22.75
N TYR A 550 1.52 -14.40 -22.20
CA TYR A 550 0.63 -14.12 -21.09
C TYR A 550 1.12 -14.75 -19.80
N VAL A 551 0.68 -14.17 -18.70
CA VAL A 551 0.94 -14.63 -17.34
C VAL A 551 -0.40 -14.83 -16.66
N VAL A 552 -0.64 -16.04 -16.19
CA VAL A 552 -1.73 -16.38 -15.29
C VAL A 552 -1.21 -16.20 -13.86
N GLU A 553 -1.91 -15.37 -13.09
CA GLU A 553 -1.64 -15.16 -11.67
C GLU A 553 -2.82 -15.67 -10.84
N VAL A 554 -2.63 -16.80 -10.17
CA VAL A 554 -3.54 -17.30 -9.13
C VAL A 554 -3.15 -16.62 -7.82
N THR A 555 -4.09 -15.95 -7.16
CA THR A 555 -3.80 -15.22 -5.92
C THR A 555 -4.70 -15.69 -4.79
N ARG A 556 -4.09 -16.05 -3.66
CA ARG A 556 -4.78 -16.15 -2.37
C ARG A 556 -4.77 -14.77 -1.72
N TYR A 557 -5.96 -14.25 -1.45
CA TYR A 557 -6.17 -13.03 -0.68
C TYR A 557 -6.56 -13.41 0.75
N LYS A 558 -5.78 -12.96 1.72
CA LYS A 558 -6.17 -12.95 3.14
C LYS A 558 -6.37 -11.50 3.55
N PHE A 559 -7.62 -11.13 3.82
CA PHE A 559 -8.05 -9.73 4.00
C PHE A 559 -8.53 -9.48 5.43
N TRP A 560 -8.03 -8.40 6.03
CA TRP A 560 -8.42 -7.90 7.34
C TRP A 560 -9.01 -6.49 7.20
N ASP A 561 -10.27 -6.31 7.58
CA ASP A 561 -10.86 -4.98 7.79
C ASP A 561 -10.51 -4.50 9.20
N LEU A 562 -9.80 -3.39 9.30
CA LEU A 562 -9.20 -2.90 10.55
C LEU A 562 -9.75 -1.52 10.93
N LYS A 563 -10.92 -1.14 10.40
CA LYS A 563 -11.57 0.14 10.71
C LYS A 563 -11.77 0.36 12.20
N ASP A 564 -12.10 -0.69 12.94
CA ASP A 564 -12.29 -0.62 14.39
C ASP A 564 -10.98 -0.40 15.17
N LYS A 565 -9.82 -0.58 14.52
CA LYS A 565 -8.47 -0.36 15.09
C LYS A 565 -7.82 0.95 14.63
N ILE A 566 -8.52 1.77 13.84
CA ILE A 566 -8.00 3.07 13.40
C ILE A 566 -7.68 3.98 14.60
N THR A 567 -8.41 3.83 15.70
CA THR A 567 -8.27 4.63 16.94
C THR A 567 -7.24 4.09 17.91
N SER A 568 -6.57 2.96 17.61
CA SER A 568 -5.51 2.44 18.46
C SER A 568 -4.39 3.47 18.62
N SER A 569 -3.96 3.68 19.87
CA SER A 569 -2.92 4.65 20.22
C SER A 569 -1.65 4.42 19.38
N PRO A 570 -1.00 5.49 18.89
CA PRO A 570 0.26 5.37 18.17
C PRO A 570 1.29 4.53 18.94
N GLY A 571 2.00 3.66 18.23
CA GLY A 571 3.02 2.78 18.82
C GLY A 571 2.51 1.48 19.44
N VAL A 572 1.19 1.28 19.59
CA VAL A 572 0.64 -0.02 20.00
C VAL A 572 0.75 -1.01 18.85
N GLU A 573 1.38 -2.15 19.10
CA GLU A 573 1.51 -3.22 18.12
C GLU A 573 0.19 -3.98 17.93
N VAL A 574 -0.20 -4.17 16.68
CA VAL A 574 -1.37 -4.93 16.27
C VAL A 574 -0.89 -6.13 15.45
N PRO A 575 -0.88 -7.35 16.04
CA PRO A 575 -0.54 -8.56 15.33
C PRO A 575 -1.78 -9.12 14.62
N LEU A 576 -1.66 -9.43 13.32
CA LEU A 576 -2.81 -9.84 12.48
C LEU A 576 -3.30 -11.27 12.73
N ASP A 577 -2.57 -12.07 13.50
CA ASP A 577 -2.93 -13.44 13.88
C ASP A 577 -4.16 -13.49 14.79
N LYS A 578 -4.38 -12.45 15.59
CA LYS A 578 -5.50 -12.31 16.51
C LYS A 578 -6.78 -11.78 15.84
N GLU A 579 -6.70 -11.34 14.58
CA GLU A 579 -7.80 -10.70 13.86
C GLU A 579 -8.40 -11.65 12.83
N SER A 580 -9.73 -11.66 12.68
CA SER A 580 -10.40 -12.53 11.72
C SER A 580 -10.13 -12.08 10.28
N ALA A 581 -9.63 -12.98 9.44
CA ALA A 581 -9.37 -12.70 8.04
C ALA A 581 -10.34 -13.42 7.11
N ALA A 582 -10.86 -12.72 6.11
CA ALA A 582 -11.53 -13.36 4.99
C ALA A 582 -10.49 -13.94 4.03
N VAL A 583 -10.63 -15.24 3.69
CA VAL A 583 -9.76 -15.91 2.72
C VAL A 583 -10.53 -16.15 1.43
N THR A 584 -10.00 -15.64 0.33
CA THR A 584 -10.56 -15.83 -1.02
C THR A 584 -9.44 -16.09 -2.02
N TYR A 585 -9.79 -16.71 -3.14
CA TYR A 585 -8.87 -16.94 -4.24
C TYR A 585 -9.42 -16.29 -5.50
N GLY A 586 -8.55 -15.62 -6.24
CA GLY A 586 -8.87 -15.02 -7.52
C GLY A 586 -7.83 -15.40 -8.57
N VAL A 587 -8.22 -15.30 -9.82
CA VAL A 587 -7.33 -15.51 -10.96
C VAL A 587 -7.32 -14.27 -11.83
N SER A 588 -6.12 -13.84 -12.17
CA SER A 588 -5.90 -12.75 -13.09
C SER A 588 -4.95 -13.15 -14.20
N PHE A 589 -5.04 -12.41 -15.28
CA PHE A 589 -4.38 -12.69 -16.54
C PHE A 589 -3.89 -11.38 -17.13
N TYR A 590 -2.69 -11.36 -17.65
CA TYR A 590 -2.12 -10.18 -18.29
C TYR A 590 -1.01 -10.58 -19.24
N ARG A 591 -0.77 -9.74 -20.24
CA ARG A 591 0.37 -9.89 -21.12
C ARG A 591 1.62 -9.33 -20.47
N LYS A 592 2.75 -10.01 -20.59
CA LYS A 592 4.02 -9.58 -19.98
C LYS A 592 4.51 -8.24 -20.56
N SER A 593 4.41 -8.06 -21.88
CA SER A 593 4.86 -6.82 -22.55
C SER A 593 4.14 -5.57 -22.07
N TRP A 594 2.88 -5.68 -21.61
CA TRP A 594 2.17 -4.57 -20.99
C TRP A 594 2.88 -4.07 -19.73
N GLU A 595 3.34 -4.97 -18.86
CA GLU A 595 4.06 -4.56 -17.66
C GLU A 595 5.38 -3.88 -17.99
N ASP A 596 6.12 -4.40 -18.98
CA ASP A 596 7.41 -3.86 -19.37
C ASP A 596 7.26 -2.46 -19.97
N ASN A 597 6.32 -2.29 -20.91
CA ASN A 597 6.02 -0.99 -21.51
C ASN A 597 5.53 0.03 -20.46
N PHE A 598 4.65 -0.38 -19.55
CA PHE A 598 4.11 0.50 -18.52
C PHE A 598 5.10 0.82 -17.39
N ALA A 599 6.15 0.02 -17.18
CA ALA A 599 7.15 0.30 -16.17
C ALA A 599 7.92 1.60 -16.45
N PHE A 600 8.12 1.95 -17.72
CA PHE A 600 8.81 3.17 -18.14
C PHE A 600 8.11 4.44 -17.64
N ASN A 601 6.77 4.45 -17.62
CA ASN A 601 5.96 5.58 -17.16
C ASN A 601 6.31 6.03 -15.73
N SER A 602 6.63 5.08 -14.85
CA SER A 602 6.96 5.38 -13.46
C SER A 602 8.29 6.13 -13.26
N ASN A 603 9.10 6.22 -14.31
CA ASN A 603 10.42 6.86 -14.30
C ASN A 603 10.49 8.11 -15.21
N LEU A 604 9.39 8.52 -15.84
CA LEU A 604 9.36 9.71 -16.69
C LEU A 604 9.59 10.96 -15.87
N ASN A 605 10.43 11.86 -16.39
CA ASN A 605 10.53 13.21 -15.87
C ASN A 605 9.34 14.06 -16.31
N VAL A 606 9.29 15.27 -15.79
CA VAL A 606 8.16 16.17 -15.98
C VAL A 606 8.00 16.54 -17.46
N GLY A 607 6.88 16.12 -18.06
CA GLY A 607 6.55 16.38 -19.46
C GLY A 607 7.17 15.40 -20.48
N GLU A 608 7.91 14.39 -20.03
CA GLU A 608 8.40 13.32 -20.89
C GLU A 608 7.28 12.35 -21.28
N THR A 609 7.52 11.61 -22.36
CA THR A 609 6.65 10.54 -22.86
C THR A 609 7.45 9.26 -23.00
N PRO A 610 6.84 8.08 -22.79
CA PRO A 610 7.52 6.82 -22.98
C PRO A 610 7.70 6.53 -24.47
N GLU A 611 8.58 5.59 -24.80
CA GLU A 611 8.87 5.20 -26.19
C GLU A 611 7.72 4.44 -26.86
N TRP A 612 6.88 3.76 -26.09
CA TRP A 612 5.74 3.01 -26.62
C TRP A 612 4.61 3.94 -27.06
N HIS A 613 3.97 3.62 -28.18
CA HIS A 613 2.78 4.31 -28.66
C HIS A 613 1.49 3.53 -28.34
N PRO A 614 0.34 4.19 -28.12
CA PRO A 614 -0.95 3.51 -27.89
C PRO A 614 -1.33 2.42 -28.92
N TYR A 615 -0.94 2.60 -30.18
CA TYR A 615 -1.21 1.62 -31.25
C TYR A 615 -0.29 0.41 -31.13
N ASP A 616 0.98 0.58 -30.74
CA ASP A 616 1.94 -0.52 -30.59
C ASP A 616 1.43 -1.57 -29.59
N ILE A 617 0.88 -1.12 -28.46
CA ILE A 617 0.32 -2.01 -27.43
C ILE A 617 -0.84 -2.86 -27.99
N MET A 618 -1.65 -2.30 -28.90
CA MET A 618 -2.77 -2.99 -29.53
C MET A 618 -2.32 -3.94 -30.64
N GLU A 619 -1.40 -3.49 -31.50
CA GLU A 619 -0.87 -4.27 -32.62
C GLU A 619 -0.05 -5.46 -32.13
N GLU A 620 0.83 -5.26 -31.13
CA GLU A 620 1.56 -6.34 -30.47
C GLU A 620 0.61 -7.42 -29.94
N THR A 621 -0.59 -7.04 -29.48
CA THR A 621 -1.59 -8.00 -28.98
C THR A 621 -2.24 -8.87 -30.06
N GLY A 622 -1.94 -8.67 -31.35
CA GLY A 622 -2.73 -9.25 -32.43
C GLY A 622 -4.12 -8.63 -32.52
N GLY A 623 -4.30 -7.43 -31.95
CA GLY A 623 -5.57 -6.74 -31.80
C GLY A 623 -6.53 -7.35 -30.77
N VAL A 624 -7.73 -6.75 -30.68
CA VAL A 624 -8.76 -7.15 -29.71
C VAL A 624 -9.23 -8.58 -29.92
N ASN A 625 -9.31 -9.05 -31.16
CA ASN A 625 -9.80 -10.41 -31.44
C ASN A 625 -8.87 -11.49 -30.87
N ALA A 626 -7.56 -11.34 -31.02
CA ALA A 626 -6.59 -12.25 -30.42
C ALA A 626 -6.68 -12.22 -28.89
N LEU A 627 -6.80 -11.02 -28.30
CA LEU A 627 -7.01 -10.88 -26.86
C LEU A 627 -8.26 -11.61 -26.37
N LEU A 628 -9.41 -11.42 -27.05
CA LEU A 628 -10.67 -12.07 -26.70
C LEU A 628 -10.60 -13.59 -26.88
N SER A 629 -9.87 -14.07 -27.90
CA SER A 629 -9.62 -15.49 -28.11
C SER A 629 -8.87 -16.10 -26.92
N GLU A 630 -7.80 -15.46 -26.46
CA GLU A 630 -7.04 -15.93 -25.29
C GLU A 630 -7.85 -15.92 -24.00
N ILE A 631 -8.64 -14.88 -23.78
CA ILE A 631 -9.57 -14.81 -22.64
C ILE A 631 -10.57 -15.97 -22.69
N ARG A 632 -11.13 -16.27 -23.88
CA ARG A 632 -12.09 -17.37 -24.07
C ARG A 632 -11.43 -18.73 -23.82
N ASN A 633 -10.25 -18.97 -24.39
CA ASN A 633 -9.49 -20.21 -24.17
C ASN A 633 -9.25 -20.46 -22.68
N PHE A 634 -8.86 -19.42 -21.93
CA PHE A 634 -8.61 -19.57 -20.51
C PHE A 634 -9.91 -19.69 -19.68
N LEU A 635 -11.01 -19.04 -20.08
CA LEU A 635 -12.33 -19.25 -19.46
C LEU A 635 -12.77 -20.70 -19.54
N GLU A 636 -12.57 -21.36 -20.68
CA GLU A 636 -12.90 -22.78 -20.88
C GLU A 636 -12.11 -23.67 -19.92
N VAL A 637 -10.83 -23.36 -19.68
CA VAL A 637 -10.02 -24.06 -18.65
C VAL A 637 -10.60 -23.85 -17.26
N LEU A 638 -10.95 -22.63 -16.88
CA LEU A 638 -11.55 -22.35 -15.57
C LEU A 638 -12.88 -23.10 -15.39
N GLN A 639 -13.70 -23.14 -16.44
CA GLN A 639 -14.99 -23.83 -16.46
C GLN A 639 -14.85 -25.36 -16.30
N ASP A 640 -13.85 -25.96 -16.95
CA ASP A 640 -13.61 -27.41 -16.90
C ASP A 640 -12.97 -27.87 -15.58
N LYS A 641 -12.13 -27.03 -14.99
CA LYS A 641 -11.19 -27.45 -13.93
C LYS A 641 -11.55 -26.96 -12.55
N LEU A 642 -12.31 -25.89 -12.45
CA LEU A 642 -12.86 -25.48 -11.17
C LEU A 642 -14.13 -26.30 -10.90
N PRO A 643 -14.31 -26.81 -9.68
CA PRO A 643 -15.48 -27.59 -9.35
C PRO A 643 -16.71 -26.72 -9.56
N LEU A 644 -17.57 -27.14 -10.49
CA LEU A 644 -18.90 -26.57 -10.63
C LEU A 644 -19.60 -26.72 -9.28
N PRO A 645 -20.05 -25.62 -8.65
CA PRO A 645 -20.77 -25.73 -7.42
C PRO A 645 -22.04 -26.56 -7.64
N VAL A 646 -22.31 -27.48 -6.72
CA VAL A 646 -23.41 -28.44 -6.74
C VAL A 646 -24.73 -27.71 -7.05
N GLY A 647 -25.19 -27.77 -8.30
CA GLY A 647 -26.35 -27.03 -8.78
C GLY A 647 -26.49 -26.90 -10.29
N ASN A 648 -25.38 -26.96 -11.05
CA ASN A 648 -25.40 -26.78 -12.53
C ASN A 648 -25.26 -28.10 -13.33
N ARG A 649 -25.38 -29.27 -12.69
CA ARG A 649 -25.54 -30.54 -13.41
C ARG A 649 -27.02 -30.93 -13.43
N GLN A 650 -27.83 -30.23 -14.23
CA GLN A 650 -29.11 -30.72 -14.73
C GLN A 650 -29.27 -30.32 -16.19
#